data_AF-A0A5V7N4C5-F1
#
_entry.id   AF-A0A5V7N4C5-F1
#
_cell.length_a   1.000
_cell.length_b   1.000
_cell.length_c   1.000
_cell.angle_alpha   90.00
_cell.angle_beta   90.00
_cell.angle_gamma   90.00
#
_symmetry.space_group_name_H-M   'P 1'
#
loop_
_entity.id
_entity.type
_entity.pdbx_description
1 polymer ?
#
loop_
_entity_poly.entity_id
_entity_poly.type
_entity_poly.pdbx_seq_one_letter_code
_entity_poly.pdbx_strand_id
1 'polypeptide(L)'
;RFHLVLTTQAQRAEAARGAGLPAAPAYPETLPATEYGTDNGIRLSQVWLTYEPDAEGDQEPVMLSRYEYTPCGELAAVYDRGGMEVRRFLYDADHPGRMTGHRYAGRPQMRYRYNRDGQVEEQLNPEGLSYRYDYEKNRITITDSLGRREVLHTEGEGGLKRVVVKASADGSVTHSEFDPAGRLKAQTDAAGRRTEYSLHMASGMVTAVTGPDGRTVRYGYNSQRQLTSTTYPDGLRSTREYDDKGRLTAETSRTGETTRYSYDNPQGELPSGIQDATGSSKAMCWNRYGQMVAFTDCSGYETRYEYDRFGQMTAVHREEGQSIYRSYNSRGQLTAVRDSQGRETRYDYNDAGDLITVTGPDGNRTETQYDGWGKALSTTQGGLTRRMEYDATGRVTQLTNENGSHSAFTWDELDRLTQQTGFDGRVQRYGYDLTGKLTQSEDEDLVTHWHYDASDRLTHRTINEEEAERWQYDEHGWLTELSHLSEGQRVAVHYGYDDKGRLIRERQTVSDPETGTLLWEHETLQGYSEQGLANRFKPDNLPPVEWLTYGSGYLAGMKLGDMPLVEYTRDRLHREVLRRFGAGTEAYEQSTTYNLTGQLKGQHLNHPQLNREYGYDEGGRLVRISGPQQTREYRYSESGRLTGVHTSAANLDITLPYATDPAGNRLPDPEFYPDSASTVWADNRITEDMQYLYRYDKYGRLTEKTDRIPEGVVIRMNDERTHRYEYDNQHRLVHYVRTQHGETQAEGRYLYDPLGRRVGKRVWKRELVHWSDTRRELSRRPYVTWYGWEGDRLTTIQTGQIR
;
A
#
# COMPACT_ATOMS: atom_id res chain seq x y z
N ARG A 1 -32.64 15.11 15.59
CA ARG A 1 -32.71 16.32 16.45
C ARG A 1 -31.75 16.12 17.60
N PHE A 2 -30.86 17.09 17.79
CA PHE A 2 -29.95 17.10 18.92
C PHE A 2 -30.52 18.00 20.01
N HIS A 3 -30.35 17.58 21.26
CA HIS A 3 -30.58 18.43 22.43
C HIS A 3 -29.22 18.79 23.02
N LEU A 4 -28.94 20.09 23.04
CA LEU A 4 -27.68 20.63 23.56
C LEU A 4 -27.93 21.16 24.97
N VAL A 5 -27.22 20.62 25.94
CA VAL A 5 -27.25 21.14 27.31
C VAL A 5 -26.16 22.19 27.41
N LEU A 6 -26.56 23.41 27.79
CA LEU A 6 -25.66 24.55 27.95
C LEU A 6 -25.56 24.91 29.43
N THR A 7 -24.38 25.37 29.86
CA THR A 7 -24.15 25.90 31.21
C THR A 7 -23.66 27.33 31.14
N THR A 8 -24.11 28.18 32.05
CA THR A 8 -23.61 29.55 32.20
C THR A 8 -22.44 29.62 33.18
N GLN A 9 -21.68 30.70 33.12
CA GLN A 9 -20.58 30.97 34.05
C GLN A 9 -21.06 31.03 35.51
N ALA A 10 -22.18 31.70 35.77
CA ALA A 10 -22.78 31.77 37.10
C ALA A 10 -23.16 30.38 37.65
N GLN A 11 -23.79 29.52 36.83
CA GLN A 11 -24.15 28.15 37.23
C GLN A 11 -22.93 27.31 37.59
N ARG A 12 -21.83 27.44 36.84
CA ARG A 12 -20.57 26.74 37.15
C ARG A 12 -19.92 27.27 38.43
N ALA A 13 -19.91 28.59 38.63
CA ALA A 13 -19.38 29.22 39.83
C ALA A 13 -20.19 28.85 41.09
N GLU A 14 -21.52 28.73 40.98
CA GLU A 14 -22.39 28.26 42.06
C GLU A 14 -22.15 26.78 42.39
N ALA A 15 -22.08 25.92 41.37
CA ALA A 15 -21.79 24.49 41.55
C ALA A 15 -20.42 24.26 42.23
N ALA A 16 -19.40 25.04 41.85
CA ALA A 16 -18.07 24.99 42.48
C ALA A 16 -18.11 25.40 43.96
N ARG A 17 -18.88 26.45 44.29
CA ARG A 17 -19.10 26.90 45.69
C ARG A 17 -19.81 25.83 46.52
N GLY A 18 -20.81 25.15 45.96
CA GLY A 18 -21.55 24.07 46.62
C GLY A 18 -20.74 22.78 46.84
N ALA A 19 -19.74 22.52 45.99
CA ALA A 19 -18.89 21.33 46.07
C ALA A 19 -17.76 21.40 47.12
N GLY A 20 -17.57 22.54 47.80
CA GLY A 20 -16.56 22.68 48.86
C GLY A 20 -15.11 22.60 48.39
N LEU A 21 -14.84 22.87 47.10
CA LEU A 21 -13.48 22.85 46.54
C LEU A 21 -12.62 23.96 47.17
N PRO A 22 -11.40 23.65 47.67
CA PRO A 22 -10.61 24.58 48.48
C PRO A 22 -10.03 25.74 47.64
N ALA A 23 -10.26 26.95 48.15
CA ALA A 23 -9.54 28.21 47.93
C ALA A 23 -8.74 28.37 46.62
N ALA A 24 -9.44 28.73 45.54
CA ALA A 24 -8.91 29.46 44.39
C ALA A 24 -9.68 30.82 44.29
N PRO A 25 -9.14 31.88 43.64
CA PRO A 25 -9.65 33.25 43.75
C PRO A 25 -11.12 33.36 43.32
N ALA A 26 -11.80 34.42 43.77
CA ALA A 26 -13.24 34.65 43.56
C ALA A 26 -13.72 34.17 42.18
N TYR A 27 -14.45 33.05 42.16
CA TYR A 27 -14.97 32.46 40.92
C TYR A 27 -15.82 33.49 40.20
N PRO A 28 -15.38 34.03 39.06
CA PRO A 28 -16.03 35.20 38.49
C PRO A 28 -17.38 34.77 37.92
N GLU A 29 -18.44 35.49 38.27
CA GLU A 29 -19.80 35.21 37.75
C GLU A 29 -19.94 35.59 36.27
N THR A 30 -19.03 36.43 35.77
CA THR A 30 -18.89 36.85 34.36
C THR A 30 -17.42 36.78 33.94
N LEU A 31 -17.15 36.37 32.69
CA LEU A 31 -15.78 36.31 32.18
C LEU A 31 -15.31 37.70 31.71
N PRO A 32 -14.02 38.04 31.88
CA PRO A 32 -13.47 39.28 31.37
C PRO A 32 -13.50 39.31 29.84
N ALA A 33 -13.72 40.49 29.26
CA ALA A 33 -13.58 40.68 27.82
C ALA A 33 -12.11 40.52 27.42
N THR A 34 -11.87 39.79 26.34
CA THR A 34 -10.53 39.61 25.77
C THR A 34 -10.35 40.51 24.55
N GLU A 35 -9.13 40.64 24.05
CA GLU A 35 -8.85 41.31 22.77
C GLU A 35 -9.55 40.63 21.56
N TYR A 36 -10.01 39.39 21.73
CA TYR A 36 -10.76 38.61 20.75
C TYR A 36 -12.29 38.73 20.91
N GLY A 37 -12.77 39.58 21.83
CA GLY A 37 -14.18 39.85 22.07
C GLY A 37 -14.68 39.42 23.46
N THR A 38 -15.97 39.67 23.70
CA THR A 38 -16.65 39.35 24.96
C THR A 38 -17.05 37.87 24.99
N ASP A 39 -16.48 37.11 25.92
CA ASP A 39 -16.92 35.74 26.20
C ASP A 39 -18.23 35.77 26.99
N ASN A 40 -19.31 35.24 26.41
CA ASN A 40 -20.62 35.22 27.05
C ASN A 40 -20.75 34.17 28.18
N GLY A 41 -19.71 33.39 28.45
CA GLY A 41 -19.66 32.42 29.52
C GLY A 41 -20.55 31.19 29.30
N ILE A 42 -21.16 31.03 28.13
CA ILE A 42 -21.97 29.86 27.79
C ILE A 42 -21.05 28.75 27.30
N ARG A 43 -21.25 27.54 27.82
CA ARG A 43 -20.49 26.35 27.42
C ARG A 43 -21.42 25.19 27.14
N LEU A 44 -21.11 24.41 26.10
CA LEU A 44 -21.81 23.17 25.77
C LEU A 44 -21.35 22.06 26.71
N SER A 45 -22.22 21.58 27.60
CA SER A 45 -21.88 20.53 28.58
C SER A 45 -22.26 19.14 28.10
N GLN A 46 -23.33 18.98 27.33
CA GLN A 46 -23.76 17.67 26.82
C GLN A 46 -24.40 17.78 25.45
N VAL A 47 -24.19 16.77 24.62
CA VAL A 47 -24.88 16.59 23.34
C VAL A 47 -25.69 15.31 23.42
N TRP A 48 -27.00 15.43 23.27
CA TRP A 48 -27.91 14.29 23.26
C TRP A 48 -28.53 14.12 21.87
N LEU A 49 -28.62 12.88 21.41
CA LEU A 49 -29.46 12.49 20.29
C LEU A 49 -30.82 12.07 20.86
N THR A 50 -31.83 12.93 20.72
CA THR A 50 -33.17 12.72 21.30
C THR A 50 -34.21 12.25 20.31
N TYR A 51 -33.96 12.44 19.02
CA TYR A 51 -34.87 12.01 17.96
C TYR A 51 -34.09 11.80 16.68
N GLU A 52 -34.27 10.66 16.05
CA GLU A 52 -33.77 10.39 14.71
C GLU A 52 -34.96 10.30 13.74
N PRO A 53 -35.01 11.19 12.72
CA PRO A 53 -36.11 11.22 11.76
C PRO A 53 -36.41 9.91 11.03
N ASP A 54 -35.38 9.11 10.77
CA ASP A 54 -35.48 7.93 9.91
C ASP A 54 -35.54 6.63 10.72
N ALA A 55 -35.59 6.73 12.06
CA ALA A 55 -35.74 5.57 12.91
C ALA A 55 -37.20 5.23 13.20
N GLU A 56 -37.48 3.94 13.24
CA GLU A 56 -38.79 3.41 13.60
C GLU A 56 -38.99 3.38 15.13
N GLY A 57 -40.17 3.78 15.58
CA GLY A 57 -40.60 3.70 16.98
C GLY A 57 -40.13 4.85 17.89
N ASP A 58 -40.56 4.79 19.15
CA ASP A 58 -40.12 5.73 20.19
C ASP A 58 -38.66 5.45 20.55
N GLN A 59 -37.81 6.48 20.45
CA GLN A 59 -36.39 6.38 20.75
C GLN A 59 -36.05 6.93 22.13
N GLU A 60 -35.29 6.15 22.91
CA GLU A 60 -34.67 6.70 24.12
C GLU A 60 -33.57 7.72 23.74
N PRO A 61 -33.48 8.86 24.47
CA PRO A 61 -32.38 9.80 24.35
C PRO A 61 -31.03 9.15 24.68
N VAL A 62 -30.04 9.34 23.81
CA VAL A 62 -28.67 8.86 24.04
C VAL A 62 -27.70 10.03 24.10
N MET A 63 -26.85 10.05 25.11
CA MET A 63 -25.76 11.02 25.23
C MET A 63 -24.66 10.67 24.23
N LEU A 64 -24.27 11.60 23.38
CA LEU A 64 -23.21 11.41 22.38
C LEU A 64 -21.85 11.88 22.88
N SER A 65 -21.84 12.96 23.65
CA SER A 65 -20.63 13.50 24.27
C SER A 65 -21.01 14.33 25.49
N ARG A 66 -20.10 14.37 26.45
CA ARG A 66 -20.17 15.26 27.62
C ARG A 66 -18.85 15.98 27.79
N TYR A 67 -18.94 17.23 28.21
CA TYR A 67 -17.82 18.13 28.41
C TYR A 67 -17.89 18.66 29.84
N GLU A 68 -16.77 18.56 30.54
CA GLU A 68 -16.58 19.18 31.85
C GLU A 68 -15.72 20.42 31.68
N TYR A 69 -16.02 21.46 32.44
CA TYR A 69 -15.30 22.72 32.40
C TYR A 69 -14.79 23.10 33.78
N THR A 70 -13.66 23.81 33.83
CA THR A 70 -13.19 24.47 35.04
C THR A 70 -14.22 25.52 35.50
N PRO A 71 -14.18 25.95 36.77
CA PRO A 71 -14.99 27.07 37.23
C PRO A 71 -14.81 28.34 36.40
N CYS A 72 -13.65 28.53 35.76
CA CYS A 72 -13.34 29.65 34.86
C CYS A 72 -13.81 29.43 33.41
N GLY A 73 -14.45 28.30 33.11
CA GLY A 73 -15.02 28.02 31.79
C GLY A 73 -14.05 27.42 30.77
N GLU A 74 -12.89 26.92 31.20
CA GLU A 74 -11.94 26.21 30.33
C GLU A 74 -12.33 24.73 30.22
N LEU A 75 -12.10 24.08 29.07
CA LEU A 75 -12.50 22.69 28.87
C LEU A 75 -11.61 21.73 29.69
N ALA A 76 -12.13 21.13 30.75
CA ALA A 76 -11.37 20.27 31.67
C ALA A 76 -11.33 18.80 31.22
N ALA A 77 -12.43 18.26 30.72
CA ALA A 77 -12.49 16.87 30.25
C ALA A 77 -13.55 16.65 29.18
N VAL A 78 -13.34 15.64 28.34
CA VAL A 78 -14.25 15.19 27.28
C VAL A 78 -14.57 13.72 27.53
N TYR A 79 -15.85 13.39 27.44
CA TYR A 79 -16.38 12.05 27.60
C TYR A 79 -17.05 11.59 26.30
N ASP A 80 -16.81 10.34 25.94
CA ASP A 80 -17.49 9.71 24.82
C ASP A 80 -18.95 9.33 25.15
N ARG A 81 -19.64 8.78 24.15
CA ARG A 81 -21.04 8.35 24.28
C ARG A 81 -21.24 7.20 25.30
N GLY A 82 -20.17 6.46 25.63
CA GLY A 82 -20.16 5.43 26.66
C GLY A 82 -19.93 5.99 28.07
N GLY A 83 -19.68 7.29 28.20
CA GLY A 83 -19.38 7.96 29.46
C GLY A 83 -17.93 7.83 29.91
N MET A 84 -17.03 7.34 29.05
CA MET A 84 -15.61 7.22 29.35
C MET A 84 -14.89 8.54 29.08
N GLU A 85 -14.03 9.00 30.01
CA GLU A 85 -13.14 10.14 29.78
C GLU A 85 -12.18 9.81 28.64
N VAL A 86 -12.29 10.48 27.50
CA VAL A 86 -11.40 10.30 26.34
C VAL A 86 -10.25 11.28 26.32
N ARG A 87 -10.41 12.44 26.97
CA ARG A 87 -9.39 13.49 27.03
C ARG A 87 -9.55 14.35 28.27
N ARG A 88 -8.43 14.79 28.83
CA ARG A 88 -8.37 15.73 29.96
C ARG A 88 -7.34 16.81 29.71
N PHE A 89 -7.64 18.00 30.21
CA PHE A 89 -6.81 19.20 30.11
C PHE A 89 -6.60 19.81 31.49
N LEU A 90 -5.44 20.42 31.67
CA LEU A 90 -5.03 21.15 32.87
C LEU A 90 -4.64 22.56 32.47
N TYR A 91 -4.93 23.51 33.35
CA TYR A 91 -4.70 24.93 33.13
C TYR A 91 -3.92 25.54 34.29
N ASP A 92 -3.29 26.68 34.03
CA ASP A 92 -2.62 27.51 35.03
C ASP A 92 -3.68 28.26 35.85
N ALA A 93 -3.65 28.09 37.17
CA ALA A 93 -4.64 28.70 38.06
C ALA A 93 -4.53 30.24 38.12
N ASP A 94 -3.32 30.77 37.90
CA ASP A 94 -3.04 32.21 37.97
C ASP A 94 -3.21 32.89 36.59
N HIS A 95 -3.23 32.11 35.51
CA HIS A 95 -3.35 32.60 34.13
C HIS A 95 -4.47 31.88 33.36
N PRO A 96 -5.73 32.32 33.50
CA PRO A 96 -6.86 31.72 32.80
C PRO A 96 -6.63 31.59 31.29
N GLY A 97 -6.98 30.44 30.74
CA GLY A 97 -6.81 30.06 29.33
C GLY A 97 -5.47 29.40 29.00
N ARG A 98 -4.49 29.44 29.90
CA ARG A 98 -3.15 28.88 29.68
C ARG A 98 -3.11 27.38 30.04
N MET A 99 -3.15 26.51 29.04
CA MET A 99 -3.12 25.06 29.22
C MET A 99 -1.73 24.55 29.65
N THR A 100 -1.60 23.97 30.84
CA THR A 100 -0.34 23.43 31.38
C THR A 100 -0.15 21.95 31.12
N GLY A 101 -1.18 21.25 30.65
CA GLY A 101 -1.03 19.87 30.20
C GLY A 101 -2.31 19.27 29.66
N HIS A 102 -2.16 18.15 28.98
CA HIS A 102 -3.29 17.36 28.51
C HIS A 102 -2.93 15.88 28.41
N ARG A 103 -3.95 15.01 28.42
CA ARG A 103 -3.79 13.56 28.23
C ARG A 103 -5.00 12.96 27.52
N TYR A 104 -4.78 11.84 26.85
CA TYR A 104 -5.82 10.96 26.35
C TYR A 104 -6.11 9.84 27.37
N ALA A 105 -7.27 9.19 27.25
CA ALA A 105 -7.63 8.03 28.09
C ALA A 105 -6.52 6.96 28.08
N GLY A 106 -6.10 6.51 29.25
CA GLY A 106 -5.08 5.46 29.37
C GLY A 106 -3.68 5.83 28.86
N ARG A 107 -3.44 7.10 28.51
CA ARG A 107 -2.15 7.60 28.00
C ARG A 107 -1.45 8.53 29.01
N PRO A 108 -0.11 8.63 28.99
CA PRO A 108 0.64 9.60 29.78
C PRO A 108 0.23 11.06 29.48
N GLN A 109 0.47 11.94 30.46
CA GLN A 109 0.13 13.36 30.35
C GLN A 109 1.27 14.19 29.76
N MET A 110 1.00 14.89 28.66
CA MET A 110 1.86 15.92 28.09
C MET A 110 1.75 17.21 28.92
N ARG A 111 2.87 17.92 29.12
CA ARG A 111 2.93 19.15 29.94
C ARG A 111 3.61 20.30 29.20
N TYR A 112 3.23 21.52 29.55
CA TYR A 112 3.76 22.75 28.98
C TYR A 112 4.27 23.69 30.08
N ARG A 113 5.40 24.34 29.83
CA ARG A 113 5.90 25.45 30.65
C ARG A 113 5.96 26.71 29.81
N TYR A 114 5.73 27.83 30.46
CA TYR A 114 5.63 29.12 29.82
C TYR A 114 6.66 30.08 30.40
N ASN A 115 7.24 30.89 29.51
CA ASN A 115 8.11 31.99 29.92
C ASN A 115 7.28 33.16 30.51
N ARG A 116 7.96 34.20 31.00
CA ARG A 116 7.33 35.41 31.54
C ARG A 116 6.43 36.17 30.57
N ASP A 117 6.65 35.99 29.26
CA ASP A 117 5.89 36.63 28.18
C ASP A 117 4.69 35.78 27.74
N GLY A 118 4.45 34.63 28.40
CA GLY A 118 3.31 33.74 28.14
C GLY A 118 3.47 32.83 26.92
N GLN A 119 4.69 32.67 26.40
CA GLN A 119 5.02 31.76 25.31
C GLN A 119 5.48 30.40 25.86
N VAL A 120 5.18 29.31 25.16
CA VAL A 120 5.60 27.95 25.57
C VAL A 120 7.10 27.81 25.43
N GLU A 121 7.85 27.68 26.52
CA GLU A 121 9.31 27.48 26.48
C GLU A 121 9.70 25.99 26.53
N GLU A 122 8.84 25.12 27.08
CA GLU A 122 9.08 23.68 27.16
C GLU A 122 7.77 22.90 26.96
N GLN A 123 7.83 21.84 26.15
CA GLN A 123 6.81 20.82 26.02
C GLN A 123 7.41 19.47 26.44
N LEU A 124 6.93 18.91 27.54
CA LEU A 124 7.31 17.59 28.04
C LEU A 124 6.31 16.55 27.55
N ASN A 125 6.80 15.58 26.77
CA ASN A 125 6.02 14.45 26.29
C ASN A 125 6.59 13.16 26.90
N PRO A 126 5.92 12.56 27.90
CA PRO A 126 6.37 11.28 28.44
C PRO A 126 6.39 10.23 27.34
N GLU A 127 7.41 9.36 27.27
CA GLU A 127 7.54 8.30 26.25
C GLU A 127 7.68 8.76 24.78
N GLY A 128 7.95 10.05 24.55
CA GLY A 128 8.26 10.61 23.23
C GLY A 128 9.25 11.77 23.31
N LEU A 129 9.41 12.49 22.19
CA LEU A 129 10.27 13.67 22.15
C LEU A 129 9.70 14.83 22.95
N SER A 130 10.49 15.40 23.84
CA SER A 130 10.19 16.68 24.49
C SER A 130 10.86 17.82 23.75
N TYR A 131 10.31 19.02 23.81
CA TYR A 131 10.76 20.17 23.01
C TYR A 131 11.03 21.38 23.88
N ARG A 132 12.08 22.14 23.53
CA ARG A 132 12.38 23.46 24.07
C ARG A 132 12.30 24.50 22.96
N TYR A 133 11.77 25.68 23.29
CA TYR A 133 11.54 26.76 22.35
C TYR A 133 12.25 28.04 22.83
N ASP A 134 13.19 28.53 22.01
CA ASP A 134 13.84 29.81 22.23
C ASP A 134 13.30 30.84 21.23
N TYR A 135 12.70 31.91 21.75
CA TYR A 135 12.11 32.98 20.95
C TYR A 135 13.01 34.23 20.92
N GLU A 136 13.31 34.68 19.71
CA GLU A 136 13.94 35.96 19.43
C GLU A 136 13.04 36.79 18.50
N LYS A 137 13.39 38.07 18.26
CA LYS A 137 12.55 38.99 17.49
C LYS A 137 12.08 38.39 16.15
N ASN A 138 13.00 37.82 15.37
CA ASN A 138 12.73 37.27 14.03
C ASN A 138 13.18 35.80 13.90
N ARG A 139 13.40 35.09 15.00
CA ARG A 139 13.93 33.72 14.99
C ARG A 139 13.28 32.89 16.10
N ILE A 140 12.94 31.65 15.79
CA ILE A 140 12.46 30.66 16.75
C ILE A 140 13.37 29.43 16.61
N THR A 141 14.01 29.02 17.71
CA THR A 141 14.77 27.76 17.75
C THR A 141 13.96 26.72 18.50
N ILE A 142 13.74 25.56 17.87
CA ILE A 142 13.07 24.41 18.44
C ILE A 142 14.11 23.32 18.63
N THR A 143 14.33 22.89 19.87
CA THR A 143 15.27 21.82 20.20
C THR A 143 14.53 20.65 20.81
N ASP A 144 14.59 19.49 20.18
CA ASP A 144 13.99 18.28 20.75
C ASP A 144 14.87 17.64 21.84
N SER A 145 14.37 16.60 22.50
CA SER A 145 15.06 15.91 23.60
C SER A 145 16.24 15.05 23.15
N LEU A 146 16.44 14.87 21.84
CA LEU A 146 17.64 14.27 21.26
C LEU A 146 18.70 15.34 20.95
N GLY A 147 18.38 16.63 21.12
CA GLY A 147 19.26 17.74 20.82
C GLY A 147 19.21 18.20 19.36
N ARG A 148 18.31 17.65 18.54
CA ARG A 148 18.12 18.07 17.16
C ARG A 148 17.48 19.45 17.13
N ARG A 149 17.98 20.32 16.25
CA ARG A 149 17.63 21.75 16.23
C ARG A 149 16.96 22.15 14.93
N GLU A 150 15.70 22.59 15.00
CA GLU A 150 15.03 23.26 13.90
C GLU A 150 15.02 24.78 14.16
N VAL A 151 15.35 25.59 13.16
CA VAL A 151 15.37 27.05 13.28
C VAL A 151 14.44 27.67 12.24
N LEU A 152 13.47 28.43 12.73
CA LEU A 152 12.52 29.18 11.91
C LEU A 152 12.92 30.65 11.91
N HIS A 153 13.25 31.21 10.76
CA HIS A 153 13.39 32.65 10.58
C HIS A 153 12.09 33.23 10.08
N THR A 154 11.76 34.40 10.61
CA THR A 154 10.46 35.01 10.42
C THR A 154 10.58 36.48 10.04
N GLU A 155 9.66 36.93 9.19
CA GLU A 155 9.51 38.32 8.79
C GLU A 155 8.08 38.81 9.04
N GLY A 156 7.91 40.13 9.15
CA GLY A 156 6.63 40.75 9.56
C GLY A 156 6.53 40.93 11.07
N GLU A 157 5.43 41.56 11.51
CA GLU A 157 5.17 41.89 12.91
C GLU A 157 3.76 41.39 13.32
N GLY A 158 3.56 41.07 14.60
CA GLY A 158 2.29 40.59 15.14
C GLY A 158 1.71 39.38 14.39
N GLY A 159 0.41 39.39 14.10
CA GLY A 159 -0.29 38.31 13.37
C GLY A 159 0.10 38.14 11.89
N LEU A 160 0.93 39.04 11.35
CA LEU A 160 1.44 38.97 9.97
C LEU A 160 2.82 38.33 9.87
N LYS A 161 3.38 37.85 11.00
CA LYS A 161 4.65 37.14 11.03
C LYS A 161 4.57 35.85 10.19
N ARG A 162 5.55 35.63 9.31
CA ARG A 162 5.63 34.46 8.41
C ARG A 162 6.99 33.80 8.52
N VAL A 163 7.04 32.48 8.41
CA VAL A 163 8.30 31.73 8.33
C VAL A 163 8.85 31.86 6.91
N VAL A 164 9.96 32.58 6.77
CA VAL A 164 10.63 32.82 5.47
C VAL A 164 11.82 31.89 5.25
N VAL A 165 12.41 31.37 6.34
CA VAL A 165 13.47 30.36 6.26
C VAL A 165 13.19 29.29 7.30
N LYS A 166 13.28 28.02 6.91
CA LYS A 166 13.31 26.88 7.83
C LYS A 166 14.63 26.15 7.63
N ALA A 167 15.45 26.12 8.67
CA ALA A 167 16.65 25.30 8.75
C ALA A 167 16.35 24.06 9.60
N SER A 168 16.54 22.87 9.02
CA SER A 168 16.32 21.59 9.68
C SER A 168 17.55 21.17 10.49
N ALA A 169 17.42 20.07 11.24
CA ALA A 169 18.48 19.57 12.12
C ALA A 169 19.78 19.20 11.39
N ASP A 170 19.67 18.62 10.19
CA ASP A 170 20.81 18.25 9.33
C ASP A 170 21.47 19.45 8.63
N GLY A 171 21.01 20.68 8.90
CA GLY A 171 21.49 21.91 8.27
C GLY A 171 20.87 22.22 6.91
N SER A 172 19.95 21.38 6.39
CA SER A 172 19.19 21.70 5.18
C SER A 172 18.32 22.96 5.39
N VAL A 173 18.27 23.84 4.39
CA VAL A 173 17.58 25.14 4.50
C VAL A 173 16.57 25.32 3.37
N THR A 174 15.33 25.60 3.71
CA THR A 174 14.28 25.99 2.74
C THR A 174 13.91 27.45 2.90
N HIS A 175 13.65 28.12 1.79
CA HIS A 175 13.23 29.53 1.77
C HIS A 175 11.82 29.66 1.20
N SER A 176 11.01 30.51 1.81
CA SER A 176 9.64 30.82 1.38
C SER A 176 9.53 32.33 1.16
N GLU A 177 9.08 32.73 -0.03
CA GLU A 177 8.80 34.12 -0.35
C GLU A 177 7.30 34.35 -0.42
N PHE A 178 6.84 35.45 0.20
CA PHE A 178 5.44 35.85 0.20
C PHE A 178 5.24 37.16 -0.57
N ASP A 179 4.04 37.35 -1.11
CA ASP A 179 3.62 38.63 -1.66
C ASP A 179 3.16 39.60 -0.53
N PRO A 180 2.87 40.88 -0.83
CA PRO A 180 2.44 41.85 0.19
C PRO A 180 1.13 41.49 0.92
N ALA A 181 0.32 40.58 0.37
CA ALA A 181 -0.89 40.06 1.00
C ALA A 181 -0.61 38.80 1.87
N GLY A 182 0.66 38.38 1.97
CA GLY A 182 1.10 37.23 2.76
C GLY A 182 0.85 35.87 2.09
N ARG A 183 0.65 35.85 0.76
CA ARG A 183 0.44 34.63 -0.03
C ARG A 183 1.77 34.12 -0.59
N LEU A 184 2.00 32.81 -0.60
CA LEU A 184 3.24 32.21 -1.10
C LEU A 184 3.41 32.50 -2.61
N LYS A 185 4.53 33.10 -3.01
CA LYS A 185 4.87 33.41 -4.41
C LYS A 185 6.05 32.60 -4.94
N ALA A 186 6.94 32.13 -4.07
CA ALA A 186 8.05 31.25 -4.46
C ALA A 186 8.53 30.43 -3.25
N GLN A 187 9.10 29.27 -3.54
CA GLN A 187 9.78 28.44 -2.56
C GLN A 187 11.10 27.95 -3.15
N THR A 188 12.16 27.97 -2.34
CA THR A 188 13.46 27.42 -2.70
C THR A 188 13.78 26.26 -1.77
N ASP A 189 14.03 25.09 -2.34
CA ASP A 189 14.38 23.89 -1.58
C ASP A 189 15.83 23.93 -1.08
N ALA A 190 16.23 22.91 -0.32
CA ALA A 190 17.58 22.81 0.23
C ALA A 190 18.69 22.57 -0.79
N ALA A 191 18.35 22.19 -2.03
CA ALA A 191 19.29 22.13 -3.15
C ALA A 191 19.39 23.46 -3.92
N GLY A 192 18.69 24.52 -3.47
CA GLY A 192 18.67 25.82 -4.13
C GLY A 192 17.74 25.90 -5.34
N ARG A 193 16.91 24.87 -5.57
CA ARG A 193 15.98 24.82 -6.69
C ARG A 193 14.72 25.60 -6.36
N ARG A 194 14.25 26.41 -7.30
CA ARG A 194 13.16 27.38 -7.10
C ARG A 194 11.88 26.93 -7.79
N THR A 195 10.79 26.91 -7.04
CA THR A 195 9.42 26.74 -7.53
C THR A 195 8.66 28.05 -7.37
N GLU A 196 7.99 28.50 -8.42
CA GLU A 196 7.25 29.78 -8.42
C GLU A 196 5.74 29.58 -8.53
N TYR A 197 5.00 30.41 -7.80
CA TYR A 197 3.54 30.41 -7.76
C TYR A 197 3.03 31.73 -8.33
N SER A 198 2.44 31.67 -9.52
CA SER A 198 1.73 32.81 -10.10
C SER A 198 0.35 32.94 -9.44
N LEU A 199 0.01 34.13 -8.96
CA LEU A 199 -1.24 34.40 -8.24
C LEU A 199 -2.13 35.36 -9.04
N HIS A 200 -3.44 35.09 -9.07
CA HIS A 200 -4.41 36.05 -9.58
C HIS A 200 -4.52 37.24 -8.63
N MET A 201 -4.25 38.46 -9.11
CA MET A 201 -4.10 39.67 -8.28
C MET A 201 -5.28 39.89 -7.31
N ALA A 202 -6.51 39.79 -7.80
CA ALA A 202 -7.70 40.10 -7.01
C ALA A 202 -8.22 38.94 -6.13
N SER A 203 -8.09 37.69 -6.58
CA SER A 203 -8.66 36.54 -5.86
C SER A 203 -7.64 35.79 -5.01
N GLY A 204 -6.34 35.95 -5.28
CA GLY A 204 -5.26 35.21 -4.63
C GLY A 204 -5.16 33.74 -5.02
N MET A 205 -5.93 33.29 -6.00
CA MET A 205 -5.87 31.91 -6.51
C MET A 205 -4.58 31.69 -7.29
N VAL A 206 -3.98 30.51 -7.15
CA VAL A 206 -2.80 30.12 -7.92
C VAL A 206 -3.19 29.87 -9.37
N THR A 207 -2.66 30.64 -10.31
CA THR A 207 -2.94 30.51 -11.75
C THR A 207 -1.87 29.73 -12.50
N ALA A 208 -0.67 29.61 -11.95
CA ALA A 208 0.37 28.75 -12.48
C ALA A 208 1.38 28.34 -11.40
N VAL A 209 1.97 27.16 -11.57
CA VAL A 209 3.13 26.68 -10.79
C VAL A 209 4.24 26.36 -11.77
N THR A 210 5.38 27.01 -11.62
CA THR A 210 6.58 26.79 -12.45
C THR A 210 7.62 26.08 -11.61
N GLY A 211 7.99 24.87 -12.01
CA GLY A 211 9.00 24.06 -11.34
C GLY A 211 10.43 24.53 -11.63
N PRO A 212 11.44 23.93 -10.97
CA PRO A 212 12.85 24.29 -11.15
C PRO A 212 13.40 24.11 -12.57
N ASP A 213 12.78 23.25 -13.36
CA ASP A 213 13.10 22.99 -14.77
C ASP A 213 12.43 24.00 -15.73
N GLY A 214 11.71 24.99 -15.21
CA GLY A 214 10.96 25.98 -15.99
C GLY A 214 9.63 25.46 -16.55
N ARG A 215 9.32 24.17 -16.39
CA ARG A 215 8.04 23.59 -16.81
C ARG A 215 6.92 24.13 -15.94
N THR A 216 5.78 24.43 -16.56
CA THR A 216 4.70 25.17 -15.90
C THR A 216 3.37 24.44 -16.00
N VAL A 217 2.70 24.25 -14.86
CA VAL A 217 1.29 23.85 -14.78
C VAL A 217 0.44 25.11 -14.66
N ARG A 218 -0.69 25.19 -15.39
CA ARG A 218 -1.60 26.36 -15.36
C ARG A 218 -2.99 25.97 -14.92
N TYR A 219 -3.64 26.83 -14.14
CA TYR A 219 -4.97 26.60 -13.58
C TYR A 219 -5.95 27.66 -14.08
N GLY A 220 -7.13 27.22 -14.53
CA GLY A 220 -8.25 28.06 -14.93
C GLY A 220 -9.39 27.96 -13.92
N TYR A 221 -10.02 29.09 -13.62
CA TYR A 221 -11.13 29.16 -12.67
C TYR A 221 -12.33 29.88 -13.29
N ASN A 222 -13.54 29.52 -12.86
CA ASN A 222 -14.76 30.29 -13.16
C ASN A 222 -14.94 31.48 -12.20
N SER A 223 -16.00 32.27 -12.40
CA SER A 223 -16.35 33.42 -11.56
C SER A 223 -16.69 33.04 -10.11
N GLN A 224 -17.11 31.79 -9.87
CA GLN A 224 -17.36 31.24 -8.54
C GLN A 224 -16.09 30.68 -7.86
N ARG A 225 -14.90 30.91 -8.43
CA ARG A 225 -13.59 30.45 -7.91
C ARG A 225 -13.41 28.93 -7.93
N GLN A 226 -14.14 28.22 -8.79
CA GLN A 226 -14.02 26.78 -8.96
C GLN A 226 -13.04 26.46 -10.09
N LEU A 227 -12.21 25.44 -9.91
CA LEU A 227 -11.21 25.00 -10.89
C LEU A 227 -11.88 24.38 -12.11
N THR A 228 -11.80 25.03 -13.27
CA THR A 228 -12.39 24.55 -14.52
C THR A 228 -11.39 23.87 -15.45
N SER A 229 -10.09 24.11 -15.27
CA SER A 229 -9.08 23.39 -16.04
C SER A 229 -7.69 23.40 -15.46
N THR A 230 -6.94 22.34 -15.76
CA THR A 230 -5.50 22.25 -15.50
C THR A 230 -4.78 21.96 -16.81
N THR A 231 -3.85 22.83 -17.22
CA THR A 231 -2.95 22.60 -18.36
C THR A 231 -1.59 22.17 -17.83
N TYR A 232 -1.13 21.00 -18.28
CA TYR A 232 0.12 20.38 -17.85
C TYR A 232 1.31 20.85 -18.70
N PRO A 233 2.56 20.60 -18.27
CA PRO A 233 3.74 21.04 -19.02
C PRO A 233 3.87 20.51 -20.44
N ASP A 234 3.26 19.37 -20.74
CA ASP A 234 3.20 18.78 -22.09
C ASP A 234 2.13 19.44 -22.98
N GLY A 235 1.42 20.46 -22.48
CA GLY A 235 0.36 21.15 -23.20
C GLY A 235 -1.02 20.48 -23.12
N LEU A 236 -1.10 19.25 -22.62
CA LEU A 236 -2.37 18.56 -22.42
C LEU A 236 -3.18 19.19 -21.29
N ARG A 237 -4.50 18.98 -21.31
CA ARG A 237 -5.42 19.68 -20.42
C ARG A 237 -6.49 18.75 -19.86
N SER A 238 -6.74 18.84 -18.56
CA SER A 238 -7.95 18.32 -17.93
C SER A 238 -8.95 19.45 -17.70
N THR A 239 -10.24 19.15 -17.77
CA THR A 239 -11.32 20.14 -17.58
C THR A 239 -12.39 19.64 -16.63
N ARG A 240 -13.07 20.58 -15.97
CA ARG A 240 -14.19 20.33 -15.05
C ARG A 240 -15.33 21.28 -15.35
N GLU A 241 -16.54 20.74 -15.30
CA GLU A 241 -17.79 21.47 -15.50
C GLU A 241 -18.62 21.40 -14.22
N TYR A 242 -19.34 22.49 -13.94
CA TYR A 242 -20.17 22.62 -12.74
C TYR A 242 -21.56 23.11 -13.12
N ASP A 243 -22.57 22.70 -12.36
CA ASP A 243 -23.90 23.29 -12.45
C ASP A 243 -23.99 24.64 -11.71
N ASP A 244 -25.16 25.30 -11.78
CA ASP A 244 -25.39 26.60 -11.14
C ASP A 244 -25.22 26.60 -9.61
N LYS A 245 -25.28 25.41 -8.98
CA LYS A 245 -25.07 25.22 -7.54
C LYS A 245 -23.62 24.89 -7.20
N GLY A 246 -22.75 24.84 -8.21
CA GLY A 246 -21.34 24.53 -8.06
C GLY A 246 -21.04 23.04 -7.89
N ARG A 247 -21.97 22.14 -8.23
CA ARG A 247 -21.75 20.68 -8.19
C ARG A 247 -21.09 20.21 -9.48
N LEU A 248 -20.13 19.29 -9.41
CA LEU A 248 -19.38 18.80 -10.57
C LEU A 248 -20.30 17.98 -11.48
N THR A 249 -20.46 18.37 -12.75
CA THR A 249 -21.31 17.67 -13.73
C THR A 249 -20.53 16.88 -14.76
N ALA A 250 -19.29 17.29 -15.04
CA ALA A 250 -18.38 16.54 -15.89
C ALA A 250 -16.92 16.78 -15.51
N GLU A 251 -16.09 15.77 -15.68
CA GLU A 251 -14.63 15.86 -15.63
C GLU A 251 -14.05 15.17 -16.86
N THR A 252 -13.23 15.91 -17.62
CA THR A 252 -12.47 15.38 -18.76
C THR A 252 -11.01 15.24 -18.34
N SER A 253 -10.47 14.03 -18.45
CA SER A 253 -9.08 13.70 -18.12
C SER A 253 -8.10 14.43 -19.05
N ARG A 254 -6.80 14.39 -18.69
CA ARG A 254 -5.70 14.90 -19.53
C ARG A 254 -5.62 14.20 -20.90
N THR A 255 -6.03 12.94 -20.97
CA THR A 255 -6.06 12.07 -22.15
C THR A 255 -7.38 12.15 -22.94
N GLY A 256 -8.37 12.89 -22.43
CA GLY A 256 -9.61 13.26 -23.13
C GLY A 256 -10.84 12.40 -22.80
N GLU A 257 -10.74 11.39 -21.93
CA GLU A 257 -11.90 10.63 -21.44
C GLU A 257 -12.77 11.51 -20.53
N THR A 258 -14.09 11.47 -20.71
CA THR A 258 -15.03 12.29 -19.92
C THR A 258 -15.91 11.42 -19.04
N THR A 259 -15.91 11.73 -17.73
CA THR A 259 -16.86 11.19 -16.75
C THR A 259 -17.93 12.23 -16.47
N ARG A 260 -19.20 11.82 -16.42
CA ARG A 260 -20.35 12.69 -16.15
C ARG A 260 -21.04 12.30 -14.86
N TYR A 261 -21.61 13.29 -14.18
CA TYR A 261 -22.27 13.14 -12.89
C TYR A 261 -23.70 13.70 -12.98
N SER A 262 -24.67 12.95 -12.46
CA SER A 262 -26.08 13.35 -12.38
C SER A 262 -26.54 13.46 -10.93
N TYR A 263 -27.55 14.31 -10.71
CA TYR A 263 -28.08 14.62 -9.39
C TYR A 263 -29.61 14.65 -9.41
N ASP A 264 -30.26 13.64 -8.83
CA ASP A 264 -31.74 13.56 -8.81
C ASP A 264 -32.36 14.48 -7.76
N ASN A 265 -31.64 14.74 -6.65
CA ASN A 265 -32.07 15.67 -5.63
C ASN A 265 -31.54 17.08 -5.96
N PRO A 266 -32.42 18.08 -6.21
CA PRO A 266 -31.98 19.45 -6.45
C PRO A 266 -31.16 20.02 -5.29
N GLN A 267 -31.41 19.63 -4.04
CA GLN A 267 -30.67 20.09 -2.86
C GLN A 267 -29.49 19.19 -2.47
N GLY A 268 -29.32 18.04 -3.13
CA GLY A 268 -28.25 17.09 -2.79
C GLY A 268 -26.90 17.50 -3.40
N GLU A 269 -25.82 17.42 -2.63
CA GLU A 269 -24.46 17.65 -3.12
C GLU A 269 -23.78 16.37 -3.65
N LEU A 270 -24.37 15.20 -3.36
CA LEU A 270 -23.84 13.90 -3.73
C LEU A 270 -24.47 13.41 -5.05
N PRO A 271 -23.66 12.87 -5.99
CA PRO A 271 -24.17 12.41 -7.27
C PRO A 271 -25.06 11.18 -7.09
N SER A 272 -26.20 11.15 -7.78
CA SER A 272 -27.06 9.96 -7.86
C SER A 272 -26.69 9.03 -9.01
N GLY A 273 -25.91 9.52 -9.99
CA GLY A 273 -25.38 8.71 -11.07
C GLY A 273 -24.02 9.17 -11.56
N ILE A 274 -23.21 8.22 -11.99
CA ILE A 274 -21.92 8.44 -12.64
C ILE A 274 -21.90 7.68 -13.95
N GLN A 275 -21.57 8.36 -15.04
CA GLN A 275 -21.35 7.74 -16.34
C GLN A 275 -19.89 7.93 -16.75
N ASP A 276 -19.18 6.84 -16.99
CA ASP A 276 -17.80 6.90 -17.48
C ASP A 276 -17.74 7.14 -19.01
N ALA A 277 -16.52 7.33 -19.53
CA ALA A 277 -16.30 7.61 -20.95
C ALA A 277 -16.77 6.47 -21.89
N THR A 278 -16.97 5.26 -21.35
CA THR A 278 -17.44 4.09 -22.10
C THR A 278 -18.96 4.11 -22.29
N GLY A 279 -19.66 5.02 -21.61
CA GLY A 279 -21.11 5.09 -21.52
C GLY A 279 -21.70 4.24 -20.38
N SER A 280 -20.86 3.50 -19.66
CA SER A 280 -21.29 2.68 -18.52
C SER A 280 -21.70 3.56 -17.35
N SER A 281 -22.86 3.26 -16.77
CA SER A 281 -23.44 4.02 -15.68
C SER A 281 -23.40 3.25 -14.36
N LYS A 282 -23.31 4.00 -13.26
CA LYS A 282 -23.50 3.52 -11.90
C LYS A 282 -24.51 4.44 -11.23
N ALA A 283 -25.31 3.90 -10.32
CA ALA A 283 -26.28 4.70 -9.55
C ALA A 283 -26.01 4.59 -8.06
N MET A 284 -26.26 5.68 -7.33
CA MET A 284 -26.07 5.78 -5.90
C MET A 284 -27.33 6.39 -5.26
N CYS A 285 -27.82 5.74 -4.22
CA CYS A 285 -28.88 6.28 -3.38
C CYS A 285 -28.28 6.70 -2.03
N TRP A 286 -28.65 7.89 -1.58
CA TRP A 286 -28.15 8.48 -0.34
C TRP A 286 -29.32 8.72 0.60
N ASN A 287 -29.13 8.46 1.89
CA ASN A 287 -30.08 8.94 2.90
C ASN A 287 -29.86 10.45 3.15
N ARG A 288 -30.71 11.03 4.01
CA ARG A 288 -30.67 12.46 4.36
C ARG A 288 -29.38 12.91 5.05
N TYR A 289 -28.59 11.97 5.58
CA TYR A 289 -27.32 12.23 6.25
C TYR A 289 -26.12 12.13 5.29
N GLY A 290 -26.37 11.89 4.00
CA GLY A 290 -25.31 11.72 3.01
C GLY A 290 -24.63 10.34 3.05
N GLN A 291 -25.26 9.35 3.69
CA GLN A 291 -24.75 7.98 3.73
C GLN A 291 -25.34 7.19 2.57
N MET A 292 -24.49 6.42 1.89
CA MET A 292 -24.91 5.60 0.75
C MET A 292 -25.73 4.42 1.25
N VAL A 293 -26.99 4.30 0.84
CA VAL A 293 -27.91 3.21 1.22
C VAL A 293 -28.08 2.16 0.12
N ALA A 294 -27.83 2.54 -1.13
CA ALA A 294 -27.76 1.60 -2.24
C ALA A 294 -26.72 2.05 -3.28
N PHE A 295 -26.05 1.08 -3.88
CA PHE A 295 -25.15 1.24 -5.01
C PHE A 295 -25.53 0.24 -6.08
N THR A 296 -25.84 0.72 -7.27
CA THR A 296 -26.14 -0.11 -8.43
C THR A 296 -24.98 -0.02 -9.41
N ASP A 297 -24.39 -1.17 -9.73
CA ASP A 297 -23.27 -1.24 -10.67
C ASP A 297 -23.72 -1.11 -12.14
N CYS A 298 -22.76 -1.17 -13.07
CA CYS A 298 -22.99 -1.06 -14.51
C CYS A 298 -23.76 -2.24 -15.12
N SER A 299 -24.08 -3.27 -14.36
CA SER A 299 -24.94 -4.38 -14.79
C SER A 299 -26.31 -4.36 -14.13
N GLY A 300 -26.61 -3.33 -13.33
CA GLY A 300 -27.90 -3.16 -12.68
C GLY A 300 -28.04 -3.94 -11.37
N TYR A 301 -26.95 -4.48 -10.83
CA TYR A 301 -26.95 -5.24 -9.58
C TYR A 301 -26.73 -4.32 -8.40
N GLU A 302 -27.54 -4.53 -7.35
CA GLU A 302 -27.61 -3.61 -6.22
C GLU A 302 -26.86 -4.16 -5.00
N THR A 303 -26.04 -3.32 -4.39
CA THR A 303 -25.51 -3.50 -3.03
C THR A 303 -26.19 -2.50 -2.10
N ARG A 304 -26.82 -3.00 -1.02
CA ARG A 304 -27.48 -2.16 0.00
C ARG A 304 -26.66 -2.08 1.27
N TYR A 305 -26.77 -0.93 1.94
CA TYR A 305 -26.05 -0.63 3.16
C TYR A 305 -27.02 -0.19 4.25
N GLU A 306 -26.84 -0.73 5.44
CA GLU A 306 -27.61 -0.37 6.63
C GLU A 306 -26.69 0.34 7.64
N TYR A 307 -27.24 1.35 8.31
CA TYR A 307 -26.55 2.12 9.33
C TYR A 307 -27.41 2.18 10.58
N ASP A 308 -26.76 2.24 11.73
CA ASP A 308 -27.44 2.58 12.96
C ASP A 308 -27.63 4.10 13.12
N ARG A 309 -28.33 4.48 14.19
CA ARG A 309 -28.61 5.87 14.57
C ARG A 309 -27.40 6.76 14.83
N PHE A 310 -26.22 6.16 14.98
CA PHE A 310 -24.96 6.86 15.18
C PHE A 310 -24.14 6.95 13.88
N GLY A 311 -24.72 6.47 12.77
CA GLY A 311 -24.13 6.45 11.46
C GLY A 311 -23.07 5.37 11.24
N GLN A 312 -23.02 4.35 12.10
CA GLN A 312 -22.12 3.22 11.95
C GLN A 312 -22.77 2.19 11.02
N MET A 313 -22.03 1.67 10.04
CA MET A 313 -22.55 0.66 9.11
C MET A 313 -22.75 -0.68 9.83
N THR A 314 -23.99 -1.15 9.91
CA THR A 314 -24.40 -2.39 10.60
C THR A 314 -24.53 -3.57 9.66
N ALA A 315 -24.86 -3.35 8.39
CA ALA A 315 -24.95 -4.41 7.41
C ALA A 315 -24.58 -3.96 5.99
N VAL A 316 -24.07 -4.91 5.21
CA VAL A 316 -23.92 -4.80 3.75
C VAL A 316 -24.60 -6.00 3.13
N HIS A 317 -25.56 -5.76 2.26
CA HIS A 317 -26.28 -6.79 1.51
C HIS A 317 -25.86 -6.72 0.04
N ARG A 318 -25.35 -7.83 -0.48
CA ARG A 318 -25.04 -8.00 -1.89
C ARG A 318 -25.98 -9.05 -2.51
N GLU A 319 -25.94 -9.12 -3.82
CA GLU A 319 -26.57 -10.18 -4.60
C GLU A 319 -26.08 -11.58 -4.14
N GLU A 320 -26.78 -12.63 -4.58
CA GLU A 320 -26.45 -14.04 -4.24
C GLU A 320 -26.48 -14.35 -2.73
N GLY A 321 -27.22 -13.57 -1.93
CA GLY A 321 -27.40 -13.78 -0.49
C GLY A 321 -26.14 -13.50 0.34
N GLN A 322 -25.14 -12.82 -0.22
CA GLN A 322 -23.92 -12.45 0.49
C GLN A 322 -24.17 -11.22 1.35
N SER A 323 -24.24 -11.42 2.66
CA SER A 323 -24.41 -10.34 3.63
C SER A 323 -23.32 -10.37 4.70
N ILE A 324 -22.90 -9.19 5.13
CA ILE A 324 -21.95 -9.01 6.24
C ILE A 324 -22.59 -8.09 7.27
N TYR A 325 -22.60 -8.51 8.52
CA TYR A 325 -23.15 -7.80 9.67
C TYR A 325 -22.03 -7.34 10.60
N ARG A 326 -22.23 -6.19 11.26
CA ARG A 326 -21.29 -5.56 12.18
C ARG A 326 -21.98 -5.17 13.48
N SER A 327 -21.29 -5.40 14.59
CA SER A 327 -21.74 -5.02 15.92
C SER A 327 -20.76 -4.03 16.55
N TYR A 328 -21.27 -3.07 17.31
CA TYR A 328 -20.47 -2.05 17.97
C TYR A 328 -20.80 -1.99 19.46
N ASN A 329 -19.81 -1.64 20.29
CA ASN A 329 -20.05 -1.36 21.70
C ASN A 329 -20.62 0.05 21.92
N SER A 330 -20.95 0.36 23.18
CA SER A 330 -21.43 1.69 23.58
C SER A 330 -20.43 2.81 23.30
N ARG A 331 -19.15 2.57 23.02
CA ARG A 331 -18.15 3.62 22.72
C ARG A 331 -17.97 3.92 21.22
N GLY A 332 -18.49 3.08 20.33
CA GLY A 332 -18.28 3.25 18.87
C GLY A 332 -17.35 2.23 18.25
N GLN A 333 -16.82 1.30 19.05
CA GLN A 333 -15.79 0.38 18.61
C GLN A 333 -16.45 -0.89 18.05
N LEU A 334 -15.96 -1.36 16.90
CA LEU A 334 -16.41 -2.59 16.26
C LEU A 334 -16.06 -3.78 17.16
N THR A 335 -17.05 -4.56 17.60
CA THR A 335 -16.87 -5.72 18.49
C THR A 335 -17.05 -7.05 17.78
N ALA A 336 -17.82 -7.09 16.69
CA ALA A 336 -17.99 -8.31 15.91
C ALA A 336 -18.26 -8.03 14.43
N VAL A 337 -17.77 -8.92 13.57
CA VAL A 337 -18.13 -9.01 12.15
C VAL A 337 -18.62 -10.43 11.88
N ARG A 338 -19.81 -10.56 11.30
CA ARG A 338 -20.44 -11.85 11.03
C ARG A 338 -20.90 -11.94 9.57
N ASP A 339 -20.66 -13.06 8.91
CA ASP A 339 -21.13 -13.29 7.55
C ASP A 339 -22.51 -13.99 7.50
N SER A 340 -23.04 -14.19 6.28
CA SER A 340 -24.33 -14.85 6.02
C SER A 340 -24.38 -16.32 6.44
N GLN A 341 -23.23 -16.97 6.67
CA GLN A 341 -23.14 -18.33 7.20
C GLN A 341 -23.05 -18.37 8.73
N GLY A 342 -22.95 -17.21 9.39
CA GLY A 342 -22.86 -17.10 10.83
C GLY A 342 -21.44 -17.19 11.39
N ARG A 343 -20.41 -17.20 10.53
CA ARG A 343 -19.01 -17.16 10.96
C ARG A 343 -18.72 -15.77 11.50
N GLU A 344 -18.24 -15.68 12.74
CA GLU A 344 -18.08 -14.44 13.48
C GLU A 344 -16.61 -14.22 13.88
N THR A 345 -16.08 -13.02 13.63
CA THR A 345 -14.81 -12.54 14.18
C THR A 345 -15.09 -11.49 15.25
N ARG A 346 -14.46 -11.61 16.42
CA ARG A 346 -14.65 -10.72 17.57
C ARG A 346 -13.41 -9.87 17.85
N TYR A 347 -13.62 -8.69 18.41
CA TYR A 347 -12.61 -7.66 18.66
C TYR A 347 -12.75 -7.09 20.07
N ASP A 348 -11.66 -7.14 20.85
CA ASP A 348 -11.61 -6.60 22.21
C ASP A 348 -10.57 -5.49 22.35
N TYR A 349 -10.89 -4.48 23.17
CA TYR A 349 -10.09 -3.27 23.33
C TYR A 349 -9.71 -3.03 24.80
N ASN A 350 -8.57 -2.38 25.03
CA ASN A 350 -8.23 -1.84 26.35
C ASN A 350 -8.95 -0.50 26.62
N ASP A 351 -8.74 0.06 27.82
CA ASP A 351 -9.36 1.34 28.22
C ASP A 351 -8.93 2.52 27.33
N ALA A 352 -7.68 2.51 26.86
CA ALA A 352 -7.14 3.51 25.93
C ALA A 352 -7.76 3.40 24.52
N GLY A 353 -8.46 2.31 24.23
CA GLY A 353 -9.11 2.04 22.96
C GLY A 353 -8.25 1.28 21.95
N ASP A 354 -7.12 0.72 22.37
CA ASP A 354 -6.27 -0.12 21.51
C ASP A 354 -6.85 -1.53 21.38
N LEU A 355 -6.78 -2.12 20.18
CA LEU A 355 -7.27 -3.46 19.88
C LEU A 355 -6.31 -4.53 20.44
N ILE A 356 -6.65 -5.11 21.57
CA ILE A 356 -5.78 -6.06 22.29
C ILE A 356 -6.02 -7.51 21.88
N THR A 357 -7.16 -7.83 21.28
CA THR A 357 -7.51 -9.20 20.89
C THR A 357 -8.40 -9.24 19.65
N VAL A 358 -8.06 -10.13 18.72
CA VAL A 358 -8.91 -10.56 17.61
C VAL A 358 -9.14 -12.06 17.73
N THR A 359 -10.40 -12.49 17.76
CA THR A 359 -10.78 -13.91 17.82
C THR A 359 -11.53 -14.27 16.54
N GLY A 360 -10.96 -15.18 15.75
CA GLY A 360 -11.56 -15.69 14.52
C GLY A 360 -12.74 -16.65 14.77
N PRO A 361 -13.49 -17.00 13.71
CA PRO A 361 -14.64 -17.91 13.82
C PRO A 361 -14.25 -19.33 14.21
N ASP A 362 -13.00 -19.73 13.96
CA ASP A 362 -12.41 -21.01 14.36
C ASP A 362 -11.84 -20.98 15.80
N GLY A 363 -12.04 -19.88 16.54
CA GLY A 363 -11.50 -19.68 17.88
C GLY A 363 -10.03 -19.26 17.94
N ASN A 364 -9.33 -19.17 16.80
CA ASN A 364 -7.95 -18.72 16.79
C ASN A 364 -7.86 -17.26 17.24
N ARG A 365 -6.90 -16.99 18.14
CA ARG A 365 -6.75 -15.68 18.78
C ARG A 365 -5.42 -15.03 18.42
N THR A 366 -5.50 -13.74 18.13
CA THR A 366 -4.34 -12.85 18.00
C THR A 366 -4.38 -11.81 19.11
N GLU A 367 -3.31 -11.70 19.90
CA GLU A 367 -3.19 -10.78 21.02
C GLU A 367 -2.11 -9.73 20.73
N THR A 368 -2.36 -8.46 21.06
CA THR A 368 -1.39 -7.37 20.86
C THR A 368 -1.20 -6.58 22.15
N GLN A 369 0.07 -6.33 22.51
CA GLN A 369 0.45 -5.45 23.62
C GLN A 369 0.94 -4.11 23.08
N TYR A 370 0.65 -3.04 23.79
CA TYR A 370 0.97 -1.67 23.38
C TYR A 370 1.77 -0.93 24.45
N ASP A 371 2.58 0.04 24.03
CA ASP A 371 3.21 1.02 24.91
C ASP A 371 2.19 2.09 25.38
N GLY A 372 2.63 3.03 26.21
CA GLY A 372 1.78 4.11 26.72
C GLY A 372 1.33 5.10 25.66
N TRP A 373 1.82 5.04 24.41
CA TRP A 373 1.36 5.84 23.27
C TRP A 373 0.51 5.07 22.24
N GLY A 374 0.37 3.75 22.40
CA GLY A 374 -0.42 2.91 21.50
C GLY A 374 0.40 2.33 20.35
N LYS A 375 1.73 2.27 20.47
CA LYS A 375 2.58 1.52 19.53
C LYS A 375 2.64 0.07 19.96
N ALA A 376 2.55 -0.86 19.01
CA ALA A 376 2.53 -2.30 19.30
C ALA A 376 3.92 -2.78 19.75
N LEU A 377 4.04 -3.29 20.98
CA LEU A 377 5.28 -3.86 21.52
C LEU A 377 5.43 -5.34 21.16
N SER A 378 4.31 -6.07 21.11
CA SER A 378 4.31 -7.48 20.70
C SER A 378 2.97 -7.90 20.12
N THR A 379 3.01 -8.90 19.24
CA THR A 379 1.83 -9.60 18.75
C THR A 379 2.05 -11.10 18.90
N THR A 380 1.07 -11.80 19.48
CA THR A 380 1.08 -13.25 19.66
C THR A 380 -0.08 -13.89 18.90
N GLN A 381 0.20 -14.88 18.06
CA GLN A 381 -0.79 -15.66 17.33
C GLN A 381 -0.42 -17.15 17.35
N GLY A 382 -1.33 -18.01 17.84
CA GLY A 382 -1.09 -19.46 17.90
C GLY A 382 0.20 -19.84 18.63
N GLY A 383 0.49 -19.15 19.75
CA GLY A 383 1.71 -19.32 20.56
C GLY A 383 2.98 -18.68 20.00
N LEU A 384 2.95 -18.14 18.77
CA LEU A 384 4.10 -17.50 18.14
C LEU A 384 4.08 -15.99 18.40
N THR A 385 5.18 -15.44 18.90
CA THR A 385 5.27 -14.02 19.32
C THR A 385 6.31 -13.27 18.51
N ARG A 386 5.91 -12.14 17.92
CA ARG A 386 6.83 -11.12 17.38
C ARG A 386 6.88 -9.90 18.29
N ARG A 387 8.01 -9.20 18.31
CA ARG A 387 8.22 -8.00 19.14
C ARG A 387 8.81 -6.85 18.35
N MET A 388 8.50 -5.63 18.79
CA MET A 388 8.98 -4.40 18.20
C MET A 388 9.55 -3.49 19.30
N GLU A 389 10.68 -2.87 19.00
CA GLU A 389 11.28 -1.84 19.85
C GLU A 389 11.31 -0.51 19.11
N TYR A 390 11.14 0.57 19.88
CA TYR A 390 11.05 1.92 19.36
C TYR A 390 12.06 2.84 20.04
N ASP A 391 12.56 3.82 19.30
CA ASP A 391 13.27 4.95 19.90
C ASP A 391 12.31 6.03 20.44
N ALA A 392 12.89 7.11 20.98
CA ALA A 392 12.14 8.23 21.53
C ALA A 392 11.35 9.04 20.47
N THR A 393 11.68 8.93 19.18
CA THR A 393 10.89 9.55 18.10
C THR A 393 9.74 8.65 17.65
N GLY A 394 9.74 7.39 18.08
CA GLY A 394 8.73 6.39 17.78
C GLY A 394 9.02 5.60 16.50
N ARG A 395 10.26 5.64 16.00
CA ARG A 395 10.70 4.79 14.89
C ARG A 395 11.08 3.42 15.41
N VAL A 396 10.84 2.39 14.60
CA VAL A 396 11.27 1.03 14.94
C VAL A 396 12.80 0.98 14.94
N THR A 397 13.40 0.47 16.00
CA THR A 397 14.85 0.23 16.09
C THR A 397 15.19 -1.25 15.97
N GLN A 398 14.27 -2.12 16.39
CA GLN A 398 14.45 -3.56 16.32
C GLN A 398 13.11 -4.28 16.12
N LEU A 399 13.12 -5.30 15.26
CA LEU A 399 12.07 -6.30 15.16
C LEU A 399 12.64 -7.64 15.59
N THR A 400 11.95 -8.35 16.48
CA THR A 400 12.28 -9.73 16.83
C THR A 400 11.17 -10.64 16.33
N ASN A 401 11.51 -11.61 15.49
CA ASN A 401 10.55 -12.57 14.95
C ASN A 401 10.30 -13.73 15.94
N GLU A 402 9.44 -14.65 15.53
CA GLU A 402 8.94 -15.76 16.33
C GLU A 402 10.02 -16.78 16.73
N ASN A 403 11.15 -16.85 16.00
CA ASN A 403 12.28 -17.73 16.33
C ASN A 403 13.42 -17.01 17.08
N GLY A 404 13.23 -15.73 17.45
CA GLY A 404 14.20 -14.94 18.20
C GLY A 404 15.27 -14.24 17.36
N SER A 405 15.25 -14.42 16.03
CA SER A 405 16.07 -13.62 15.12
C SER A 405 15.62 -12.17 15.13
N HIS A 406 16.53 -11.24 14.89
CA HIS A 406 16.23 -9.82 14.91
C HIS A 406 16.68 -9.10 13.65
N SER A 407 15.92 -8.06 13.30
CA SER A 407 16.29 -7.05 12.31
C SER A 407 16.44 -5.72 13.02
N ALA A 408 17.48 -4.96 12.71
CA ALA A 408 17.77 -3.67 13.34
C ALA A 408 17.70 -2.52 12.32
N PHE A 409 17.32 -1.34 12.78
CA PHE A 409 17.13 -0.16 11.96
C PHE A 409 17.80 1.04 12.61
N THR A 410 18.45 1.86 11.80
CA THR A 410 19.05 3.12 12.24
C THR A 410 18.61 4.25 11.33
N TRP A 411 18.59 5.45 11.89
CA TRP A 411 17.92 6.59 11.28
C TRP A 411 18.79 7.84 11.45
N ASP A 412 18.65 8.80 10.53
CA ASP A 412 19.31 10.10 10.65
C ASP A 412 18.51 11.10 11.47
N GLU A 413 19.02 12.33 11.53
CA GLU A 413 18.42 13.46 12.25
C GLU A 413 17.10 13.95 11.62
N LEU A 414 16.80 13.59 10.37
CA LEU A 414 15.53 13.89 9.70
C LEU A 414 14.55 12.72 9.71
N ASP A 415 14.81 11.69 10.53
CA ASP A 415 13.95 10.51 10.65
C ASP A 415 13.92 9.64 9.38
N ARG A 416 14.98 9.67 8.56
CA ARG A 416 15.15 8.81 7.38
C ARG A 416 16.00 7.58 7.70
N LEU A 417 15.64 6.42 7.14
CA LEU A 417 16.33 5.14 7.37
C LEU A 417 17.74 5.17 6.75
N THR A 418 18.80 5.06 7.54
CA THR A 418 20.18 5.09 7.04
C THR A 418 20.86 3.73 7.00
N GLN A 419 20.40 2.79 7.82
CA GLN A 419 20.83 1.40 7.74
C GLN A 419 19.74 0.46 8.22
N GLN A 420 19.63 -0.68 7.55
CA GLN A 420 18.86 -1.84 7.96
C GLN A 420 19.80 -3.05 8.06
N THR A 421 19.75 -3.76 9.17
CA THR A 421 20.29 -5.12 9.29
C THR A 421 19.11 -6.08 9.21
N GLY A 422 19.04 -6.91 8.17
CA GLY A 422 17.95 -7.87 7.96
C GLY A 422 17.99 -9.03 8.96
N PHE A 423 16.90 -9.81 9.01
CA PHE A 423 16.86 -11.06 9.80
C PHE A 423 17.89 -12.10 9.35
N ASP A 424 18.45 -11.93 8.16
CA ASP A 424 19.49 -12.76 7.57
C ASP A 424 20.91 -12.25 7.83
N GLY A 425 21.05 -11.26 8.73
CA GLY A 425 22.30 -10.62 9.12
C GLY A 425 22.87 -9.62 8.11
N ARG A 426 22.27 -9.51 6.91
CA ARG A 426 22.78 -8.62 5.85
C ARG A 426 22.56 -7.16 6.19
N VAL A 427 23.53 -6.33 5.84
CA VAL A 427 23.48 -4.89 6.13
C VAL A 427 23.28 -4.10 4.86
N GLN A 428 22.23 -3.29 4.86
CA GLN A 428 21.92 -2.32 3.81
C GLN A 428 22.04 -0.91 4.35
N ARG A 429 22.56 0.02 3.54
CA ARG A 429 22.75 1.42 3.92
C ARG A 429 22.13 2.34 2.88
N TYR A 430 21.64 3.49 3.32
CA TYR A 430 20.97 4.47 2.46
C TYR A 430 21.51 5.87 2.72
N GLY A 431 21.84 6.57 1.64
CA GLY A 431 22.28 7.95 1.61
C GLY A 431 21.28 8.82 0.88
N TYR A 432 20.99 9.99 1.44
CA TYR A 432 20.01 10.93 0.91
C TYR A 432 20.68 12.27 0.57
N ASP A 433 20.16 12.97 -0.43
CA ASP A 433 20.51 14.37 -0.64
C ASP A 433 19.82 15.32 0.36
N LEU A 434 20.15 16.61 0.25
CA LEU A 434 19.60 17.68 1.09
C LEU A 434 18.08 17.86 0.93
N THR A 435 17.48 17.33 -0.14
CA THR A 435 16.03 17.37 -0.38
C THR A 435 15.31 16.10 0.09
N GLY A 436 16.05 15.10 0.58
CA GLY A 436 15.51 13.83 1.05
C GLY A 436 15.41 12.73 0.01
N LYS A 437 15.98 12.91 -1.20
CA LYS A 437 15.98 11.86 -2.23
C LYS A 437 17.11 10.87 -1.99
N LEU A 438 16.83 9.59 -2.20
CA LEU A 438 17.83 8.52 -2.14
C LEU A 438 18.87 8.75 -3.25
N THR A 439 20.11 9.04 -2.90
CA THR A 439 21.21 9.20 -3.87
C THR A 439 22.21 8.06 -3.82
N GLN A 440 22.21 7.29 -2.74
CA GLN A 440 23.10 6.15 -2.55
C GLN A 440 22.37 5.03 -1.83
N SER A 441 22.57 3.79 -2.27
CA SER A 441 22.16 2.61 -1.51
C SER A 441 23.24 1.53 -1.59
N GLU A 442 23.57 0.93 -0.46
CA GLU A 442 24.58 -0.12 -0.35
C GLU A 442 23.91 -1.42 0.09
N ASP A 443 24.19 -2.53 -0.59
CA ASP A 443 23.87 -3.89 -0.15
C ASP A 443 25.17 -4.69 -0.09
N GLU A 444 25.69 -4.90 1.12
CA GLU A 444 27.06 -5.38 1.35
C GLU A 444 28.11 -4.50 0.64
N ASP A 445 28.69 -4.95 -0.47
CA ASP A 445 29.66 -4.23 -1.31
C ASP A 445 29.09 -3.82 -2.68
N LEU A 446 27.78 -3.92 -2.89
CA LEU A 446 27.10 -3.33 -4.06
C LEU A 446 26.65 -1.92 -3.71
N VAL A 447 27.35 -0.92 -4.24
CA VAL A 447 27.04 0.50 -4.04
C VAL A 447 26.31 1.03 -5.27
N THR A 448 25.04 1.34 -5.13
CA THR A 448 24.22 1.98 -6.16
C THR A 448 24.17 3.49 -5.95
N HIS A 449 24.49 4.28 -6.98
CA HIS A 449 24.27 5.73 -6.99
C HIS A 449 23.12 6.10 -7.92
N TRP A 450 22.24 6.98 -7.46
CA TRP A 450 21.04 7.43 -8.17
C TRP A 450 21.18 8.89 -8.59
N HIS A 451 20.94 9.19 -9.86
CA HIS A 451 21.10 10.53 -10.41
C HIS A 451 19.77 11.08 -10.94
N TYR A 452 19.45 12.31 -10.55
CA TYR A 452 18.20 12.98 -10.87
C TYR A 452 18.43 14.24 -11.69
N ASP A 453 17.46 14.62 -12.53
CA ASP A 453 17.42 15.93 -13.16
C ASP A 453 16.80 17.00 -12.24
N ALA A 454 16.71 18.24 -12.73
CA ALA A 454 16.13 19.36 -11.98
C ALA A 454 14.65 19.16 -11.58
N SER A 455 13.94 18.26 -12.28
CA SER A 455 12.53 17.91 -12.06
C SER A 455 12.35 16.68 -11.16
N ASP A 456 13.42 16.21 -10.51
CA ASP A 456 13.44 14.99 -9.68
C ASP A 456 13.14 13.70 -10.44
N ARG A 457 13.41 13.66 -11.74
CA ARG A 457 13.29 12.44 -12.54
C ARG A 457 14.63 11.71 -12.58
N LEU A 458 14.61 10.38 -12.45
CA LEU A 458 15.81 9.54 -12.60
C LEU A 458 16.39 9.71 -14.01
N THR A 459 17.70 9.87 -14.14
CA THR A 459 18.39 10.00 -15.43
C THR A 459 19.31 8.82 -15.69
N HIS A 460 20.01 8.35 -14.67
CA HIS A 460 20.79 7.14 -14.69
C HIS A 460 21.09 6.68 -13.26
N ARG A 461 21.50 5.42 -13.13
CA ARG A 461 22.13 4.90 -11.92
C ARG A 461 23.40 4.13 -12.27
N THR A 462 24.30 4.06 -11.31
CA THR A 462 25.52 3.25 -11.41
C THR A 462 25.55 2.25 -10.28
N ILE A 463 26.18 1.09 -10.49
CA ILE A 463 26.41 0.07 -9.46
C ILE A 463 27.89 -0.23 -9.44
N ASN A 464 28.56 0.02 -8.31
CA ASN A 464 30.02 -0.04 -8.20
C ASN A 464 30.73 0.79 -9.28
N GLU A 465 30.21 2.00 -9.53
CA GLU A 465 30.67 2.93 -10.58
C GLU A 465 30.45 2.46 -12.03
N GLU A 466 29.93 1.25 -12.25
CA GLU A 466 29.56 0.75 -13.57
C GLU A 466 28.19 1.26 -14.00
N GLU A 467 28.03 1.57 -15.29
CA GLU A 467 26.74 1.99 -15.86
C GLU A 467 25.70 0.86 -15.71
N ALA A 468 24.56 1.17 -15.10
CA ALA A 468 23.40 0.29 -15.07
C ALA A 468 22.30 0.90 -15.94
N GLU A 469 21.13 1.23 -15.38
CA GLU A 469 20.01 1.80 -16.14
C GLU A 469 20.16 3.30 -16.40
N ARG A 470 19.69 3.72 -17.58
CA ARG A 470 19.61 5.10 -18.06
C ARG A 470 18.21 5.40 -18.58
N TRP A 471 17.63 6.50 -18.12
CA TRP A 471 16.31 7.00 -18.52
C TRP A 471 16.48 8.23 -19.41
N GLN A 472 15.71 8.31 -20.47
CA GLN A 472 15.67 9.47 -21.36
C GLN A 472 14.24 9.99 -21.49
N TYR A 473 14.08 11.31 -21.48
CA TYR A 473 12.80 11.97 -21.62
C TYR A 473 12.83 12.95 -22.78
N ASP A 474 11.67 13.15 -23.42
CA ASP A 474 11.50 14.19 -24.43
C ASP A 474 11.25 15.59 -23.83
N GLU A 475 10.99 16.57 -24.69
CA GLU A 475 10.70 17.95 -24.31
C GLU A 475 9.40 18.07 -23.50
N HIS A 476 8.37 17.28 -23.84
CA HIS A 476 7.11 17.17 -23.09
C HIS A 476 7.31 16.57 -21.69
N GLY A 477 8.43 15.88 -21.49
CA GLY A 477 8.82 15.21 -20.27
C GLY A 477 8.36 13.75 -20.18
N TRP A 478 7.94 13.16 -21.29
CA TRP A 478 7.55 11.76 -21.41
C TRP A 478 8.79 10.88 -21.53
N LEU A 479 8.78 9.70 -20.89
CA LEU A 479 9.90 8.74 -20.92
C LEU A 479 9.97 8.11 -22.32
N THR A 480 11.04 8.31 -23.07
CA THR A 480 11.17 7.80 -24.44
C THR A 480 12.07 6.58 -24.56
N GLU A 481 13.03 6.43 -23.65
CA GLU A 481 13.94 5.29 -23.62
C GLU A 481 14.35 4.95 -22.19
N LEU A 482 14.46 3.66 -21.92
CA LEU A 482 15.18 3.10 -20.81
C LEU A 482 16.19 2.06 -21.33
N SER A 483 17.47 2.17 -20.97
CA SER A 483 18.52 1.27 -21.49
C SER A 483 19.59 0.91 -20.45
N HIS A 484 20.25 -0.24 -20.62
CA HIS A 484 21.39 -0.70 -19.79
C HIS A 484 22.30 -1.67 -20.58
N LEU A 485 23.33 -2.20 -19.93
CA LEU A 485 24.08 -3.37 -20.39
C LEU A 485 23.62 -4.64 -19.63
N SER A 486 23.31 -5.71 -20.37
CA SER A 486 22.98 -7.04 -19.82
C SER A 486 23.83 -8.10 -20.51
N GLU A 487 24.65 -8.83 -19.75
CA GLU A 487 25.64 -9.80 -20.28
C GLU A 487 26.46 -9.23 -21.46
N GLY A 488 26.89 -7.96 -21.35
CA GLY A 488 27.66 -7.26 -22.37
C GLY A 488 26.87 -6.78 -23.60
N GLN A 489 25.55 -6.95 -23.64
CA GLN A 489 24.68 -6.48 -24.72
C GLN A 489 23.91 -5.23 -24.30
N ARG A 490 23.72 -4.27 -25.20
CA ARG A 490 22.86 -3.12 -24.92
C ARG A 490 21.41 -3.53 -25.13
N VAL A 491 20.64 -3.46 -24.04
CA VAL A 491 19.20 -3.75 -24.05
C VAL A 491 18.44 -2.47 -23.73
N ALA A 492 17.47 -2.13 -24.57
CA ALA A 492 16.68 -0.90 -24.43
C ALA A 492 15.19 -1.16 -24.62
N VAL A 493 14.38 -0.35 -23.94
CA VAL A 493 12.92 -0.25 -24.12
C VAL A 493 12.63 1.17 -24.56
N HIS A 494 11.97 1.31 -25.70
CA HIS A 494 11.57 2.59 -26.28
C HIS A 494 10.06 2.76 -26.19
N TYR A 495 9.62 3.95 -25.80
CA TYR A 495 8.21 4.28 -25.66
C TYR A 495 7.80 5.34 -26.69
N GLY A 496 6.61 5.17 -27.25
CA GLY A 496 5.98 6.15 -28.14
C GLY A 496 4.60 6.53 -27.64
N TYR A 497 4.27 7.82 -27.75
CA TYR A 497 3.01 8.40 -27.29
C TYR A 497 2.25 9.04 -28.44
N ASP A 498 0.92 9.11 -28.34
CA ASP A 498 0.10 9.93 -29.23
C ASP A 498 0.04 11.40 -28.78
N ASP A 499 -0.68 12.22 -29.53
CA ASP A 499 -0.92 13.64 -29.25
C ASP A 499 -1.76 13.90 -27.99
N LYS A 500 -2.27 12.84 -27.35
CA LYS A 500 -2.98 12.87 -26.07
C LYS A 500 -2.13 12.31 -24.93
N GLY A 501 -0.84 12.05 -25.15
CA GLY A 501 0.08 11.51 -24.15
C GLY A 501 -0.22 10.06 -23.75
N ARG A 502 -0.99 9.32 -24.56
CA ARG A 502 -1.29 7.91 -24.33
C ARG A 502 -0.21 7.05 -24.97
N LEU A 503 0.22 6.00 -24.28
CA LEU A 503 1.26 5.08 -24.78
C LEU A 503 0.72 4.28 -25.97
N ILE A 504 1.27 4.49 -27.16
CA ILE A 504 0.86 3.78 -28.39
C ILE A 504 1.87 2.74 -28.84
N ARG A 505 3.07 2.74 -28.27
CA ARG A 505 4.16 1.87 -28.72
C ARG A 505 5.13 1.55 -27.59
N GLU A 506 5.48 0.28 -27.49
CA GLU A 506 6.63 -0.20 -26.73
C GLU A 506 7.51 -1.05 -27.66
N ARG A 507 8.80 -0.71 -27.76
CA ARG A 507 9.77 -1.47 -28.57
C ARG A 507 10.98 -1.87 -27.73
N GLN A 508 11.27 -3.15 -27.68
CA GLN A 508 12.46 -3.71 -27.05
C GLN A 508 13.54 -3.95 -28.10
N THR A 509 14.78 -3.63 -27.78
CA THR A 509 15.93 -3.88 -28.67
C THR A 509 17.08 -4.51 -27.89
N VAL A 510 17.82 -5.38 -28.57
CA VAL A 510 19.09 -5.96 -28.09
C VAL A 510 20.11 -5.72 -29.19
N SER A 511 21.19 -5.04 -28.85
CA SER A 511 22.24 -4.67 -29.81
C SER A 511 23.63 -4.86 -29.23
N ASP A 512 24.58 -5.09 -30.12
CA ASP A 512 26.00 -5.13 -29.80
C ASP A 512 26.49 -3.69 -29.54
N PRO A 513 27.01 -3.38 -28.33
CA PRO A 513 27.33 -2.00 -27.96
C PRO A 513 28.55 -1.42 -28.69
N GLU A 514 29.44 -2.25 -29.24
CA GLU A 514 30.65 -1.80 -29.95
C GLU A 514 30.36 -1.50 -31.42
N THR A 515 29.59 -2.37 -32.07
CA THR A 515 29.30 -2.29 -33.50
C THR A 515 27.96 -1.61 -33.81
N GLY A 516 27.07 -1.50 -32.84
CA GLY A 516 25.69 -1.03 -33.03
C GLY A 516 24.79 -2.03 -33.76
N THR A 517 25.25 -3.27 -33.96
CA THR A 517 24.50 -4.30 -34.69
C THR A 517 23.27 -4.71 -33.90
N LEU A 518 22.07 -4.56 -34.48
CA LEU A 518 20.82 -5.04 -33.90
C LEU A 518 20.78 -6.58 -33.94
N LEU A 519 20.72 -7.20 -32.77
CA LEU A 519 20.66 -8.65 -32.61
C LEU A 519 19.24 -9.18 -32.51
N TRP A 520 18.35 -8.40 -31.89
CA TRP A 520 16.94 -8.73 -31.76
C TRP A 520 16.11 -7.47 -31.48
N GLU A 521 14.86 -7.50 -31.91
CA GLU A 521 13.86 -6.50 -31.54
C GLU A 521 12.48 -7.12 -31.41
N HIS A 522 11.63 -6.44 -30.66
CA HIS A 522 10.21 -6.72 -30.55
C HIS A 522 9.44 -5.43 -30.39
N GLU A 523 8.28 -5.32 -31.04
CA GLU A 523 7.44 -4.15 -30.96
C GLU A 523 6.01 -4.55 -30.65
N THR A 524 5.39 -3.82 -29.72
CA THR A 524 3.95 -3.85 -29.50
C THR A 524 3.36 -2.47 -29.73
N LEU A 525 2.25 -2.43 -30.47
CA LEU A 525 1.47 -1.22 -30.70
C LEU A 525 0.20 -1.29 -29.86
N GLN A 526 -0.06 -0.27 -29.04
CA GLN A 526 -1.30 -0.17 -28.29
C GLN A 526 -2.36 0.56 -29.10
N GLY A 527 -3.59 0.05 -29.00
CA GLY A 527 -4.77 0.60 -29.60
C GLY A 527 -5.79 0.98 -28.54
N TYR A 528 -6.41 2.13 -28.76
CA TYR A 528 -7.48 2.64 -27.91
C TYR A 528 -8.82 2.57 -28.65
N SER A 529 -9.89 2.29 -27.92
CA SER A 529 -11.24 2.46 -28.45
C SER A 529 -11.54 3.95 -28.69
N GLU A 530 -12.65 4.26 -29.40
CA GLU A 530 -13.11 5.64 -29.54
C GLU A 530 -13.35 6.32 -28.18
N GLN A 531 -13.70 5.53 -27.17
CA GLN A 531 -13.93 5.95 -25.79
C GLN A 531 -12.65 6.09 -24.96
N GLY A 532 -11.47 5.84 -25.54
CA GLY A 532 -10.17 5.99 -24.86
C GLY A 532 -9.71 4.78 -24.04
N LEU A 533 -10.39 3.63 -24.12
CA LEU A 533 -9.97 2.42 -23.42
C LEU A 533 -8.81 1.74 -24.14
N ALA A 534 -7.72 1.44 -23.42
CA ALA A 534 -6.64 0.56 -23.90
C ALA A 534 -7.15 -0.89 -24.01
N ASN A 535 -7.84 -1.20 -25.10
CA ASN A 535 -8.55 -2.46 -25.29
C ASN A 535 -7.92 -3.34 -26.39
N ARG A 536 -6.86 -2.86 -27.04
CA ARG A 536 -6.19 -3.60 -28.11
C ARG A 536 -4.68 -3.43 -28.00
N PHE A 537 -3.95 -4.49 -28.28
CA PHE A 537 -2.53 -4.37 -28.60
C PHE A 537 -2.19 -5.26 -29.79
N LYS A 538 -1.14 -4.91 -30.52
CA LYS A 538 -0.67 -5.65 -31.67
C LYS A 538 0.83 -5.93 -31.52
N PRO A 539 1.20 -7.17 -31.20
CA PRO A 539 2.59 -7.62 -31.29
C PRO A 539 3.05 -7.67 -32.74
N ASP A 540 4.36 -7.56 -32.96
CA ASP A 540 4.98 -7.82 -34.24
C ASP A 540 4.63 -9.23 -34.76
N ASN A 541 4.40 -9.33 -36.08
CA ASN A 541 4.15 -10.60 -36.77
C ASN A 541 2.92 -11.41 -36.27
N LEU A 542 2.05 -10.84 -35.42
CA LEU A 542 0.82 -11.46 -34.95
C LEU A 542 -0.41 -10.59 -35.23
N PRO A 543 -1.61 -11.19 -35.33
CA PRO A 543 -2.86 -10.45 -35.30
C PRO A 543 -3.00 -9.62 -34.01
N PRO A 544 -3.79 -8.54 -34.02
CA PRO A 544 -4.06 -7.78 -32.80
C PRO A 544 -4.81 -8.64 -31.78
N VAL A 545 -4.46 -8.49 -30.51
CA VAL A 545 -5.22 -9.03 -29.38
C VAL A 545 -6.19 -7.95 -28.92
N GLU A 546 -7.48 -8.28 -28.86
CA GLU A 546 -8.53 -7.39 -28.39
C GLU A 546 -9.14 -7.94 -27.10
N TRP A 547 -9.20 -7.07 -26.09
CA TRP A 547 -9.86 -7.30 -24.81
C TRP A 547 -11.31 -6.82 -24.93
N LEU A 548 -12.24 -7.76 -24.80
CA LEU A 548 -13.67 -7.47 -24.85
C LEU A 548 -14.13 -7.22 -23.43
N THR A 549 -14.63 -6.02 -23.18
CA THR A 549 -15.18 -5.63 -21.87
C THR A 549 -16.65 -5.26 -21.98
N TYR A 550 -17.38 -5.44 -20.88
CA TYR A 550 -18.71 -4.88 -20.70
C TYR A 550 -18.74 -4.02 -19.44
N GLY A 551 -19.66 -3.05 -19.40
CA GLY A 551 -19.74 -2.12 -18.29
C GLY A 551 -18.42 -1.36 -18.09
N SER A 552 -18.11 -1.03 -16.84
CA SER A 552 -16.91 -0.27 -16.47
C SER A 552 -15.63 -1.11 -16.43
N GLY A 553 -15.41 -1.97 -17.43
CA GLY A 553 -14.15 -2.73 -17.63
C GLY A 553 -14.17 -4.21 -17.23
N TYR A 554 -15.33 -4.84 -17.04
CA TYR A 554 -15.37 -6.29 -16.77
C TYR A 554 -15.03 -7.09 -18.03
N LEU A 555 -14.01 -7.95 -17.96
CA LEU A 555 -13.53 -8.74 -19.09
C LEU A 555 -14.57 -9.79 -19.55
N ALA A 556 -15.28 -9.56 -20.64
CA ALA A 556 -16.18 -10.53 -21.28
C ALA A 556 -15.40 -11.62 -22.03
N GLY A 557 -14.22 -11.29 -22.57
CA GLY A 557 -13.42 -12.24 -23.34
C GLY A 557 -12.20 -11.60 -23.98
N MET A 558 -11.45 -12.39 -24.72
CA MET A 558 -10.28 -11.97 -25.47
C MET A 558 -10.26 -12.67 -26.82
N LYS A 559 -9.85 -11.97 -27.87
CA LYS A 559 -9.68 -12.53 -29.22
C LYS A 559 -8.33 -12.16 -29.82
N LEU A 560 -7.82 -13.01 -30.71
CA LEU A 560 -6.63 -12.79 -31.52
C LEU A 560 -7.06 -12.64 -32.99
N GLY A 561 -7.05 -11.42 -33.50
CA GLY A 561 -7.74 -11.08 -34.74
C GLY A 561 -9.23 -11.38 -34.60
N ASP A 562 -9.77 -12.21 -35.49
CA ASP A 562 -11.17 -12.66 -35.43
C ASP A 562 -11.36 -13.98 -34.66
N MET A 563 -10.28 -14.58 -34.14
CA MET A 563 -10.34 -15.83 -33.40
C MET A 563 -10.61 -15.58 -31.92
N PRO A 564 -11.76 -16.01 -31.34
CA PRO A 564 -11.97 -15.96 -29.90
C PRO A 564 -10.96 -16.87 -29.19
N LEU A 565 -10.26 -16.35 -28.18
CA LEU A 565 -9.32 -17.09 -27.36
C LEU A 565 -9.95 -17.56 -26.05
N VAL A 566 -10.70 -16.67 -25.40
CA VAL A 566 -11.42 -16.96 -24.18
C VAL A 566 -12.70 -16.13 -24.10
N GLU A 567 -13.77 -16.74 -23.61
CA GLU A 567 -15.03 -16.10 -23.29
C GLU A 567 -15.40 -16.40 -21.85
N TYR A 568 -16.04 -15.43 -21.19
CA TYR A 568 -16.43 -15.55 -19.80
C TYR A 568 -17.89 -15.19 -19.59
N THR A 569 -18.63 -16.04 -18.88
CA THR A 569 -19.93 -15.71 -18.29
C THR A 569 -19.75 -15.41 -16.82
N ARG A 570 -20.48 -14.40 -16.33
CA ARG A 570 -20.42 -13.97 -14.93
C ARG A 570 -21.79 -13.98 -14.27
N ASP A 571 -21.78 -14.15 -12.95
CA ASP A 571 -22.97 -13.99 -12.11
C ASP A 571 -23.26 -12.51 -11.79
N ARG A 572 -24.26 -12.29 -10.93
CA ARG A 572 -24.71 -10.96 -10.47
C ARG A 572 -23.69 -10.23 -9.59
N LEU A 573 -22.59 -10.90 -9.23
CA LEU A 573 -21.46 -10.33 -8.49
C LEU A 573 -20.21 -10.20 -9.37
N HIS A 574 -20.37 -10.33 -10.69
CA HIS A 574 -19.28 -10.29 -11.66
C HIS A 574 -18.20 -11.37 -11.46
N ARG A 575 -18.53 -12.47 -10.79
CA ARG A 575 -17.63 -13.60 -10.62
C ARG A 575 -17.74 -14.53 -11.82
N GLU A 576 -16.63 -15.05 -12.29
CA GLU A 576 -16.60 -16.03 -13.38
C GLU A 576 -17.40 -17.28 -12.96
N VAL A 577 -18.46 -17.61 -13.71
CA VAL A 577 -19.25 -18.84 -13.54
C VAL A 577 -19.11 -19.79 -14.72
N LEU A 578 -18.66 -19.29 -15.88
CA LEU A 578 -18.30 -20.10 -17.02
C LEU A 578 -17.11 -19.46 -17.72
N ARG A 579 -16.16 -20.29 -18.14
CA ARG A 579 -15.10 -19.93 -19.06
C ARG A 579 -15.08 -20.89 -20.23
N ARG A 580 -15.01 -20.36 -21.45
CA ARG A 580 -14.79 -21.13 -22.67
C ARG A 580 -13.44 -20.76 -23.25
N PHE A 581 -12.63 -21.74 -23.62
CA PHE A 581 -11.31 -21.51 -24.20
C PHE A 581 -10.90 -22.66 -25.13
N GLY A 582 -10.23 -22.33 -26.24
CA GLY A 582 -9.94 -23.28 -27.32
C GLY A 582 -10.88 -23.10 -28.53
N ALA A 583 -10.60 -23.83 -29.62
CA ALA A 583 -11.28 -23.63 -30.89
C ALA A 583 -12.31 -24.72 -31.20
N GLY A 584 -13.45 -24.31 -31.77
CA GLY A 584 -14.45 -25.21 -32.34
C GLY A 584 -15.09 -26.17 -31.32
N THR A 585 -15.40 -27.39 -31.76
CA THR A 585 -16.05 -28.42 -30.94
C THR A 585 -15.15 -29.04 -29.87
N GLU A 586 -13.87 -28.69 -29.85
CA GLU A 586 -12.88 -29.14 -28.87
C GLU A 586 -12.59 -28.07 -27.79
N ALA A 587 -13.38 -26.99 -27.76
CA ALA A 587 -13.25 -25.97 -26.73
C ALA A 587 -13.49 -26.57 -25.33
N TYR A 588 -12.64 -26.18 -24.37
CA TYR A 588 -12.88 -26.46 -22.97
C TYR A 588 -13.94 -25.52 -22.42
N GLU A 589 -14.92 -26.08 -21.73
CA GLU A 589 -15.87 -25.32 -20.95
C GLU A 589 -15.62 -25.61 -19.48
N GLN A 590 -15.30 -24.60 -18.69
CA GLN A 590 -15.14 -24.70 -17.24
C GLN A 590 -16.24 -23.93 -16.54
N SER A 591 -17.14 -24.64 -15.87
CA SER A 591 -18.11 -24.03 -14.96
C SER A 591 -17.51 -23.87 -13.56
N THR A 592 -17.77 -22.73 -12.93
CA THR A 592 -17.23 -22.37 -11.63
C THR A 592 -18.38 -22.07 -10.69
N THR A 593 -18.35 -22.64 -9.49
CA THR A 593 -19.37 -22.46 -8.45
C THR A 593 -18.75 -21.90 -7.17
N TYR A 594 -19.53 -21.15 -6.41
CA TYR A 594 -19.11 -20.51 -5.17
C TYR A 594 -20.05 -20.87 -4.02
N ASN A 595 -19.56 -20.80 -2.78
CA ASN A 595 -20.40 -20.88 -1.59
C ASN A 595 -21.02 -19.51 -1.25
N LEU A 596 -21.88 -19.47 -0.23
CA LEU A 596 -22.56 -18.24 0.23
C LEU A 596 -21.63 -17.20 0.86
N THR A 597 -20.35 -17.52 1.04
CA THR A 597 -19.33 -16.58 1.54
C THR A 597 -18.38 -16.11 0.44
N GLY A 598 -18.68 -16.46 -0.81
CA GLY A 598 -17.94 -16.03 -1.98
C GLY A 598 -16.74 -16.91 -2.34
N GLN A 599 -16.46 -17.97 -1.58
CA GLN A 599 -15.32 -18.84 -1.80
C GLN A 599 -15.58 -19.86 -2.91
N LEU A 600 -14.55 -20.18 -3.68
CA LEU A 600 -14.60 -21.17 -4.77
C LEU A 600 -15.04 -22.52 -4.21
N LYS A 601 -16.17 -23.06 -4.66
CA LYS A 601 -16.70 -24.35 -4.23
C LYS A 601 -16.30 -25.47 -5.16
N GLY A 602 -16.37 -25.25 -6.47
CA GLY A 602 -16.07 -26.29 -7.46
C GLY A 602 -15.80 -25.73 -8.85
N GLN A 603 -14.95 -26.43 -9.59
CA GLN A 603 -14.65 -26.19 -11.00
C GLN A 603 -14.90 -27.48 -11.78
N HIS A 604 -15.83 -27.43 -12.74
CA HIS A 604 -16.20 -28.58 -13.54
C HIS A 604 -15.97 -28.29 -15.01
N LEU A 605 -15.15 -29.12 -15.65
CA LEU A 605 -14.90 -29.06 -17.07
C LEU A 605 -15.81 -30.02 -17.83
N ASN A 606 -16.01 -29.74 -19.12
CA ASN A 606 -16.49 -30.73 -20.10
C ASN A 606 -15.54 -31.93 -20.27
N HIS A 607 -14.42 -31.96 -19.54
CA HIS A 607 -13.56 -33.11 -19.31
C HIS A 607 -13.59 -33.53 -17.82
N PRO A 608 -14.54 -34.40 -17.40
CA PRO A 608 -14.84 -34.62 -15.98
C PRO A 608 -13.68 -35.06 -15.09
N GLN A 609 -12.68 -35.74 -15.65
CA GLN A 609 -11.48 -36.17 -14.91
C GLN A 609 -10.66 -35.00 -14.32
N LEU A 610 -10.86 -33.79 -14.85
CA LEU A 610 -10.21 -32.56 -14.40
C LEU A 610 -11.05 -31.78 -13.38
N ASN A 611 -12.25 -32.27 -13.04
CA ASN A 611 -13.13 -31.60 -12.07
C ASN A 611 -12.47 -31.51 -10.69
N ARG A 612 -12.72 -30.41 -9.98
CA ARG A 612 -12.20 -30.14 -8.65
C ARG A 612 -13.30 -29.58 -7.76
N GLU A 613 -13.38 -30.09 -6.55
CA GLU A 613 -14.22 -29.61 -5.45
C GLU A 613 -13.33 -29.10 -4.33
N TYR A 614 -13.72 -27.98 -3.72
CA TYR A 614 -12.94 -27.24 -2.74
C TYR A 614 -13.72 -27.17 -1.41
N GLY A 615 -13.06 -27.52 -0.31
CA GLY A 615 -13.63 -27.48 1.04
C GLY A 615 -12.83 -26.56 1.96
N TYR A 616 -13.53 -25.83 2.83
CA TYR A 616 -12.96 -24.86 3.77
C TYR A 616 -13.38 -25.19 5.20
N ASP A 617 -12.57 -24.79 6.18
CA ASP A 617 -12.94 -24.82 7.60
C ASP A 617 -13.77 -23.58 8.01
N GLU A 618 -14.12 -23.51 9.29
CA GLU A 618 -14.84 -22.38 9.89
C GLU A 618 -14.03 -21.06 9.82
N GLY A 619 -12.70 -21.15 9.84
CA GLY A 619 -11.77 -20.04 9.61
C GLY A 619 -11.72 -19.55 8.15
N GLY A 620 -12.34 -20.28 7.23
CA GLY A 620 -12.29 -20.00 5.79
C GLY A 620 -11.00 -20.47 5.11
N ARG A 621 -10.17 -21.28 5.78
CA ARG A 621 -8.94 -21.86 5.23
C ARG A 621 -9.26 -23.08 4.37
N LEU A 622 -8.56 -23.26 3.26
CA LEU A 622 -8.76 -24.39 2.35
C LEU A 622 -8.26 -25.70 3.00
N VAL A 623 -9.17 -26.61 3.35
CA VAL A 623 -8.84 -27.89 3.99
C VAL A 623 -8.95 -29.09 3.07
N ARG A 624 -9.57 -28.93 1.89
CA ARG A 624 -9.71 -30.05 0.93
C ARG A 624 -9.76 -29.58 -0.51
N ILE A 625 -9.04 -30.29 -1.39
CA ILE A 625 -9.29 -30.31 -2.84
C ILE A 625 -9.55 -31.75 -3.24
N SER A 626 -10.72 -32.04 -3.79
CA SER A 626 -11.13 -33.38 -4.22
C SER A 626 -11.42 -33.40 -5.72
N GLY A 627 -10.96 -34.44 -6.42
CA GLY A 627 -11.29 -34.68 -7.81
C GLY A 627 -11.35 -36.18 -8.11
N PRO A 628 -11.76 -36.60 -9.32
CA PRO A 628 -11.99 -38.03 -9.60
C PRO A 628 -10.76 -38.92 -9.45
N GLN A 629 -9.56 -38.36 -9.60
CA GLN A 629 -8.30 -39.11 -9.54
C GLN A 629 -7.62 -39.05 -8.17
N GLN A 630 -7.90 -38.03 -7.36
CA GLN A 630 -7.14 -37.75 -6.14
C GLN A 630 -7.91 -36.78 -5.24
N THR A 631 -7.86 -37.02 -3.93
CA THR A 631 -8.23 -36.05 -2.89
C THR A 631 -6.97 -35.64 -2.12
N ARG A 632 -6.87 -34.34 -1.82
CA ARG A 632 -5.86 -33.76 -0.94
C ARG A 632 -6.54 -33.03 0.20
N GLU A 633 -6.15 -33.34 1.43
CA GLU A 633 -6.63 -32.71 2.65
C GLU A 633 -5.46 -32.01 3.35
N TYR A 634 -5.70 -30.77 3.78
CA TYR A 634 -4.68 -29.87 4.33
C TYR A 634 -4.93 -29.66 5.82
N ARG A 635 -3.89 -29.74 6.63
CA ARG A 635 -3.93 -29.47 8.07
C ARG A 635 -3.10 -28.23 8.39
N TYR A 636 -3.56 -27.44 9.36
CA TYR A 636 -2.91 -26.19 9.75
C TYR A 636 -2.63 -26.14 11.26
N SER A 637 -1.60 -25.39 11.65
CA SER A 637 -1.38 -24.96 13.04
C SER A 637 -2.40 -23.89 13.47
N GLU A 638 -2.43 -23.55 14.76
CA GLU A 638 -3.18 -22.41 15.29
C GLU A 638 -2.72 -21.07 14.70
N SER A 639 -1.45 -20.96 14.31
CA SER A 639 -0.88 -19.82 13.58
C SER A 639 -1.17 -19.84 12.07
N GLY A 640 -1.93 -20.83 11.57
CA GLY A 640 -2.35 -20.94 10.18
C GLY A 640 -1.29 -21.50 9.22
N ARG A 641 -0.21 -22.10 9.72
CA ARG A 641 0.83 -22.74 8.88
C ARG A 641 0.43 -24.15 8.49
N LEU A 642 0.72 -24.55 7.25
CA LEU A 642 0.47 -25.92 6.79
C LEU A 642 1.35 -26.91 7.57
N THR A 643 0.74 -27.87 8.24
CA THR A 643 1.44 -28.90 9.04
C THR A 643 1.43 -30.28 8.39
N GLY A 644 0.55 -30.49 7.40
CA GLY A 644 0.44 -31.77 6.72
C GLY A 644 -0.48 -31.73 5.51
N VAL A 645 -0.17 -32.56 4.51
CA VAL A 645 -1.06 -32.84 3.37
C VAL A 645 -1.30 -34.34 3.30
N HIS A 646 -2.55 -34.73 3.53
CA HIS A 646 -3.01 -36.10 3.32
C HIS A 646 -3.52 -36.25 1.90
N THR A 647 -3.02 -37.24 1.16
CA THR A 647 -3.33 -37.46 -0.24
C THR A 647 -3.84 -38.88 -0.43
N SER A 648 -5.08 -39.01 -0.90
CA SER A 648 -5.74 -40.28 -1.15
C SER A 648 -6.19 -40.42 -2.61
N ALA A 649 -6.00 -41.60 -3.17
CA ALA A 649 -6.45 -42.05 -4.49
C ALA A 649 -6.61 -43.59 -4.47
N ALA A 650 -7.14 -44.19 -5.54
CA ALA A 650 -7.45 -45.63 -5.59
C ALA A 650 -6.28 -46.56 -5.17
N ASN A 651 -5.03 -46.16 -5.46
CA ASN A 651 -3.82 -46.92 -5.14
C ASN A 651 -2.78 -46.08 -4.37
N LEU A 652 -3.19 -45.01 -3.72
CA LEU A 652 -2.29 -44.11 -2.99
C LEU A 652 -2.98 -43.62 -1.73
N ASP A 653 -2.35 -43.82 -0.59
CA ASP A 653 -2.80 -43.25 0.68
C ASP A 653 -1.56 -42.82 1.47
N ILE A 654 -1.23 -41.53 1.40
CA ILE A 654 0.00 -40.99 1.98
C ILE A 654 -0.30 -39.70 2.75
N THR A 655 0.39 -39.50 3.85
CA THR A 655 0.42 -38.20 4.55
C THR A 655 1.83 -37.66 4.47
N LEU A 656 1.97 -36.43 3.98
CA LEU A 656 3.25 -35.72 3.95
C LEU A 656 3.24 -34.66 5.07
N PRO A 657 4.07 -34.81 6.13
CA PRO A 657 4.26 -33.78 7.14
C PRO A 657 4.89 -32.52 6.55
N TYR A 658 4.60 -31.37 7.18
CA TYR A 658 5.28 -30.10 6.92
C TYR A 658 5.74 -29.53 8.26
N ALA A 659 7.02 -29.72 8.56
CA ALA A 659 7.65 -29.14 9.74
C ALA A 659 8.22 -27.75 9.40
N THR A 660 7.96 -26.77 10.26
CA THR A 660 8.55 -25.43 10.18
C THR A 660 9.04 -25.00 11.54
N ASP A 661 10.11 -24.22 11.59
CA ASP A 661 10.54 -23.55 12.81
C ASP A 661 9.54 -22.45 13.21
N PRO A 662 9.72 -21.79 14.38
CA PRO A 662 8.81 -20.72 14.80
C PRO A 662 8.71 -19.53 13.83
N ALA A 663 9.71 -19.24 12.98
CA ALA A 663 9.65 -18.18 11.96
C ALA A 663 9.03 -18.64 10.62
N GLY A 664 8.75 -19.94 10.47
CA GLY A 664 8.10 -20.51 9.29
C GLY A 664 9.10 -21.08 8.27
N ASN A 665 10.37 -21.18 8.63
CA ASN A 665 11.38 -21.80 7.79
C ASN A 665 11.17 -23.32 7.78
N ARG A 666 11.19 -23.94 6.62
CA ARG A 666 11.02 -25.39 6.46
C ARG A 666 12.12 -26.14 7.21
N LEU A 667 11.74 -27.11 8.03
CA LEU A 667 12.66 -28.04 8.69
C LEU A 667 12.69 -29.37 7.95
N PRO A 668 13.81 -30.13 8.02
CA PRO A 668 13.83 -31.51 7.55
C PRO A 668 12.72 -32.30 8.21
N ASP A 669 12.04 -33.14 7.43
CA ASP A 669 10.91 -33.91 7.93
C ASP A 669 11.37 -34.92 9.01
N PRO A 670 10.86 -34.82 10.25
CA PRO A 670 11.26 -35.71 11.34
C PRO A 670 10.95 -37.19 11.07
N GLU A 671 9.97 -37.50 10.22
CA GLU A 671 9.63 -38.90 9.89
C GLU A 671 10.70 -39.55 8.98
N PHE A 672 11.31 -38.77 8.09
CA PHE A 672 12.35 -39.25 7.17
C PHE A 672 13.77 -39.01 7.70
N TYR A 673 13.94 -38.01 8.56
CA TYR A 673 15.23 -37.59 9.13
C TYR A 673 15.12 -37.37 10.65
N PRO A 674 14.82 -38.43 11.43
CA PRO A 674 14.60 -38.33 12.88
C PRO A 674 15.84 -37.88 13.67
N ASP A 675 17.03 -38.07 13.10
CA ASP A 675 18.31 -37.65 13.68
C ASP A 675 18.65 -36.17 13.40
N SER A 676 17.80 -35.44 12.66
CA SER A 676 18.00 -34.02 12.41
C SER A 676 17.87 -33.22 13.71
N ALA A 677 18.96 -32.56 14.12
CA ALA A 677 18.98 -31.71 15.31
C ALA A 677 18.41 -30.29 15.08
N SER A 678 18.09 -29.93 13.83
CA SER A 678 17.66 -28.58 13.47
C SER A 678 16.24 -28.29 13.97
N THR A 679 16.14 -27.38 14.94
CA THR A 679 14.86 -26.86 15.45
C THR A 679 14.56 -25.44 14.98
N VAL A 680 15.60 -24.71 14.54
CA VAL A 680 15.56 -23.34 14.02
C VAL A 680 16.70 -23.16 13.02
N TRP A 681 16.50 -22.35 11.98
CA TRP A 681 17.58 -21.90 11.11
C TRP A 681 18.15 -20.56 11.59
N ALA A 682 19.46 -20.51 11.84
CA ALA A 682 20.15 -19.24 12.05
C ALA A 682 19.94 -18.33 10.83
N ASP A 683 19.73 -17.04 11.07
CA ASP A 683 19.56 -16.02 10.03
C ASP A 683 18.41 -16.34 9.05
N ASN A 684 17.44 -17.17 9.46
CA ASN A 684 16.36 -17.71 8.63
C ASN A 684 16.86 -18.34 7.31
N ARG A 685 18.08 -18.89 7.30
CA ARG A 685 18.75 -19.40 6.09
C ARG A 685 18.76 -20.93 6.07
N ILE A 686 17.95 -21.51 5.19
CA ILE A 686 17.87 -22.96 5.01
C ILE A 686 19.12 -23.45 4.29
N THR A 687 20.01 -24.16 4.97
CA THR A 687 21.23 -24.71 4.34
C THR A 687 21.09 -26.17 3.91
N GLU A 688 20.10 -26.87 4.45
CA GLU A 688 19.82 -28.27 4.17
C GLU A 688 18.33 -28.57 4.38
N ASP A 689 17.71 -29.30 3.46
CA ASP A 689 16.35 -29.82 3.60
C ASP A 689 16.30 -31.21 2.98
N MET A 690 16.20 -32.24 3.83
CA MET A 690 16.24 -33.64 3.41
C MET A 690 17.51 -33.96 2.59
N GLN A 691 17.33 -34.30 1.32
CA GLN A 691 18.40 -34.57 0.36
C GLN A 691 18.97 -33.33 -0.33
N TYR A 692 18.45 -32.14 -0.04
CA TYR A 692 18.84 -30.90 -0.71
C TYR A 692 19.81 -30.11 0.15
N LEU A 693 20.96 -29.74 -0.43
CA LEU A 693 21.86 -28.77 0.16
C LEU A 693 21.79 -27.44 -0.57
N TYR A 694 21.89 -26.36 0.18
CA TYR A 694 21.85 -24.99 -0.33
C TYR A 694 23.10 -24.21 0.11
N ARG A 695 23.62 -23.39 -0.80
CA ARG A 695 24.68 -22.42 -0.56
C ARG A 695 24.23 -21.06 -1.04
N TYR A 696 24.62 -20.02 -0.31
CA TYR A 696 24.27 -18.65 -0.62
C TYR A 696 25.52 -17.79 -0.72
N ASP A 697 25.45 -16.74 -1.53
CA ASP A 697 26.43 -15.66 -1.44
C ASP A 697 26.12 -14.70 -0.27
N LYS A 698 26.99 -13.71 -0.08
CA LYS A 698 26.82 -12.67 0.95
C LYS A 698 25.56 -11.83 0.78
N TYR A 699 25.00 -11.74 -0.42
CA TYR A 699 23.74 -11.04 -0.70
C TYR A 699 22.51 -11.93 -0.44
N GLY A 700 22.69 -13.14 0.10
CA GLY A 700 21.59 -14.06 0.39
C GLY A 700 21.01 -14.75 -0.86
N ARG A 701 21.69 -14.69 -2.01
CA ARG A 701 21.23 -15.33 -3.25
C ARG A 701 21.72 -16.78 -3.29
N LEU A 702 20.85 -17.70 -3.71
CA LEU A 702 21.18 -19.12 -3.84
C LEU A 702 22.24 -19.32 -4.93
N THR A 703 23.47 -19.70 -4.58
CA THR A 703 24.56 -19.93 -5.56
C THR A 703 24.72 -21.39 -5.93
N GLU A 704 24.34 -22.31 -5.05
CA GLU A 704 24.43 -23.75 -5.30
C GLU A 704 23.24 -24.48 -4.66
N LYS A 705 22.64 -25.39 -5.41
CA LYS A 705 21.72 -26.41 -4.89
C LYS A 705 22.21 -27.79 -5.30
N THR A 706 22.43 -28.67 -4.34
CA THR A 706 22.82 -30.07 -4.60
C THR A 706 21.70 -31.02 -4.17
N ASP A 707 21.24 -31.83 -5.11
CA ASP A 707 20.28 -32.91 -4.87
C ASP A 707 21.06 -34.21 -4.59
N ARG A 708 21.08 -34.67 -3.34
CA ARG A 708 21.77 -35.90 -2.88
C ARG A 708 20.80 -37.06 -2.74
N ILE A 709 20.54 -37.83 -3.80
CA ILE A 709 19.59 -38.95 -3.70
C ILE A 709 20.20 -40.06 -2.79
N PRO A 710 19.62 -40.35 -1.61
CA PRO A 710 20.19 -41.33 -0.68
C PRO A 710 20.07 -42.76 -1.21
N GLU A 711 20.97 -43.62 -0.75
CA GLU A 711 20.93 -45.06 -1.06
C GLU A 711 19.63 -45.68 -0.50
N GLY A 712 18.86 -46.39 -1.35
CA GLY A 712 17.71 -47.21 -0.91
C GLY A 712 16.31 -46.60 -1.01
N VAL A 713 16.14 -45.31 -1.33
CA VAL A 713 14.82 -44.65 -1.40
C VAL A 713 14.20 -44.72 -2.82
N VAL A 714 14.04 -45.94 -3.36
CA VAL A 714 13.51 -46.28 -4.71
C VAL A 714 14.57 -46.40 -5.81
N ILE A 715 14.66 -47.62 -6.36
CA ILE A 715 15.36 -48.12 -7.56
C ILE A 715 15.93 -47.03 -8.49
N ARG A 716 17.13 -46.51 -8.19
CA ARG A 716 18.25 -46.24 -9.12
C ARG A 716 19.46 -45.69 -8.34
N MET A 717 20.63 -45.96 -8.90
CA MET A 717 21.99 -45.67 -8.42
C MET A 717 22.17 -44.24 -7.88
N ASN A 718 23.10 -44.04 -6.95
CA ASN A 718 23.63 -42.74 -6.49
C ASN A 718 23.54 -41.70 -7.62
N ASP A 719 22.57 -40.79 -7.57
CA ASP A 719 22.38 -39.74 -8.57
C ASP A 719 22.50 -38.40 -7.84
N GLU A 720 23.61 -37.70 -8.08
CA GLU A 720 23.88 -36.39 -7.51
C GLU A 720 23.83 -35.35 -8.62
N ARG A 721 23.00 -34.33 -8.41
CA ARG A 721 22.87 -33.20 -9.34
C ARG A 721 23.21 -31.92 -8.61
N THR A 722 24.19 -31.19 -9.13
CA THR A 722 24.55 -29.88 -8.60
C THR A 722 24.16 -28.79 -9.58
N HIS A 723 23.36 -27.86 -9.09
CA HIS A 723 22.88 -26.66 -9.77
C HIS A 723 23.68 -25.48 -9.27
N ARG A 724 24.34 -24.73 -10.17
CA ARG A 724 25.06 -23.50 -9.87
C ARG A 724 24.34 -22.32 -10.49
N TYR A 725 24.32 -21.21 -9.76
CA TYR A 725 23.60 -19.99 -10.12
C TYR A 725 24.55 -18.81 -9.95
N GLU A 726 24.61 -17.94 -10.95
CA GLU A 726 25.38 -16.70 -10.92
C GLU A 726 24.47 -15.54 -11.29
N TYR A 727 24.69 -14.42 -10.62
CA TYR A 727 23.84 -13.25 -10.68
C TYR A 727 24.67 -12.02 -11.04
N ASP A 728 24.05 -11.07 -11.73
CA ASP A 728 24.65 -9.76 -11.96
C ASP A 728 24.63 -8.89 -10.69
N ASN A 729 25.16 -7.68 -10.82
CA ASN A 729 25.18 -6.65 -9.77
C ASN A 729 23.78 -6.09 -9.44
N GLN A 730 22.72 -6.57 -10.11
CA GLN A 730 21.32 -6.20 -9.90
C GLN A 730 20.50 -7.38 -9.32
N HIS A 731 21.19 -8.42 -8.86
CA HIS A 731 20.60 -9.64 -8.29
C HIS A 731 19.72 -10.44 -9.28
N ARG A 732 19.96 -10.31 -10.59
CA ARG A 732 19.26 -11.11 -11.61
C ARG A 732 20.10 -12.32 -11.99
N LEU A 733 19.46 -13.49 -12.09
CA LEU A 733 20.13 -14.73 -12.50
C LEU A 733 20.56 -14.64 -13.97
N VAL A 734 21.85 -14.48 -14.23
CA VAL A 734 22.40 -14.35 -15.59
C VAL A 734 23.03 -15.63 -16.11
N HIS A 735 23.46 -16.53 -15.21
CA HIS A 735 24.06 -17.80 -15.60
C HIS A 735 23.66 -18.95 -14.68
N TYR A 736 23.38 -20.10 -15.30
CA TYR A 736 22.98 -21.33 -14.64
C TYR A 736 23.72 -22.52 -15.22
N VAL A 737 24.27 -23.39 -14.36
CA VAL A 737 24.92 -24.63 -14.76
C VAL A 737 24.31 -25.80 -13.99
N ARG A 738 23.95 -26.88 -14.69
CA ARG A 738 23.62 -28.15 -14.07
C ARG A 738 24.69 -29.18 -14.38
N THR A 739 25.26 -29.76 -13.33
CA THR A 739 26.23 -30.85 -13.42
C THR A 739 25.65 -32.13 -12.80
N GLN A 740 26.08 -33.28 -13.30
CA GLN A 740 25.75 -34.61 -12.79
C GLN A 740 27.01 -35.46 -12.88
N HIS A 741 27.45 -36.06 -11.78
CA HIS A 741 28.73 -36.80 -11.69
C HIS A 741 29.95 -36.03 -12.23
N GLY A 742 30.03 -34.73 -11.94
CA GLY A 742 31.10 -33.84 -12.40
C GLY A 742 30.99 -33.41 -13.88
N GLU A 743 30.00 -33.92 -14.62
CA GLU A 743 29.80 -33.57 -16.02
C GLU A 743 28.68 -32.55 -16.21
N THR A 744 28.95 -31.47 -16.96
CA THR A 744 27.91 -30.48 -17.31
C THR A 744 26.85 -31.09 -18.22
N GLN A 745 25.60 -31.03 -17.74
CA GLN A 745 24.41 -31.54 -18.41
C GLN A 745 23.65 -30.43 -19.14
N ALA A 746 23.67 -29.22 -18.59
CA ALA A 746 23.06 -28.06 -19.20
C ALA A 746 23.73 -26.77 -18.70
N GLU A 747 23.80 -25.77 -19.59
CA GLU A 747 24.20 -24.40 -19.26
C GLU A 747 23.13 -23.44 -19.81
N GLY A 748 22.81 -22.39 -19.04
CA GLY A 748 21.84 -21.37 -19.40
C GLY A 748 22.42 -19.97 -19.18
N ARG A 749 22.28 -19.08 -20.16
CA ARG A 749 22.58 -17.63 -20.04
C ARG A 749 21.33 -16.82 -20.26
N TYR A 750 21.14 -15.72 -19.53
CA TYR A 750 19.91 -14.93 -19.54
C TYR A 750 20.18 -13.44 -19.76
N LEU A 751 19.35 -12.83 -20.60
CA LEU A 751 19.37 -11.39 -20.85
C LEU A 751 18.10 -10.77 -20.28
N TYR A 752 18.25 -9.59 -19.70
CA TYR A 752 17.17 -8.82 -19.11
C TYR A 752 17.11 -7.45 -19.76
N ASP A 753 15.91 -6.91 -19.90
CA ASP A 753 15.76 -5.49 -20.15
C ASP A 753 15.91 -4.68 -18.85
N PRO A 754 16.02 -3.35 -18.95
CA PRO A 754 16.16 -2.47 -17.78
C PRO A 754 15.00 -2.50 -16.78
N LEU A 755 13.84 -3.07 -17.14
CA LEU A 755 12.73 -3.27 -16.21
C LEU A 755 12.87 -4.58 -15.43
N GLY A 756 13.92 -5.37 -15.69
CA GLY A 756 14.14 -6.66 -15.08
C GLY A 756 13.36 -7.80 -15.73
N ARG A 757 12.76 -7.58 -16.91
CA ARG A 757 12.04 -8.62 -17.66
C ARG A 757 13.05 -9.42 -18.48
N ARG A 758 12.95 -10.75 -18.44
CA ARG A 758 13.84 -11.60 -19.26
C ARG A 758 13.48 -11.42 -20.73
N VAL A 759 14.41 -10.92 -21.53
CA VAL A 759 14.24 -10.75 -23.00
C VAL A 759 14.93 -11.84 -23.80
N GLY A 760 15.98 -12.47 -23.26
CA GLY A 760 16.74 -13.50 -23.96
C GLY A 760 17.16 -14.65 -23.06
N LYS A 761 17.28 -15.83 -23.66
CA LYS A 761 17.78 -17.04 -23.01
C LYS A 761 18.58 -17.86 -24.02
N ARG A 762 19.79 -18.29 -23.63
CA ARG A 762 20.62 -19.22 -24.41
C ARG A 762 20.82 -20.48 -23.59
N VAL A 763 20.58 -21.66 -24.18
CA VAL A 763 20.72 -22.95 -23.48
C VAL A 763 21.59 -23.91 -24.28
N TRP A 764 22.64 -24.42 -23.65
CA TRP A 764 23.41 -25.55 -24.12
C TRP A 764 22.95 -26.80 -23.39
N LYS A 765 22.67 -27.88 -24.13
CA LYS A 765 22.21 -29.15 -23.55
C LYS A 765 23.17 -30.26 -23.91
N ARG A 766 23.40 -31.18 -22.98
CA ARG A 766 24.23 -32.36 -23.24
C ARG A 766 23.44 -33.35 -24.10
N GLU A 767 23.89 -33.53 -25.33
CA GLU A 767 23.21 -34.31 -26.38
C GLU A 767 24.21 -35.29 -27.02
N LEU A 768 23.69 -36.28 -27.77
CA LEU A 768 24.55 -37.22 -28.51
C LEU A 768 25.29 -36.47 -29.61
N VAL A 769 26.62 -36.69 -29.71
CA VAL A 769 27.44 -36.05 -30.75
C VAL A 769 26.99 -36.46 -32.15
N HIS A 770 26.53 -37.70 -32.29
CA HIS A 770 25.92 -38.25 -33.49
C HIS A 770 24.89 -39.33 -33.10
N TRP A 771 23.87 -39.57 -33.92
CA TRP A 771 22.77 -40.51 -33.60
C TRP A 771 23.24 -41.96 -33.36
N SER A 772 24.43 -42.31 -33.86
CA SER A 772 25.07 -43.62 -33.71
C SER A 772 26.22 -43.65 -32.69
N ASP A 773 26.54 -42.52 -32.06
CA ASP A 773 27.64 -42.41 -31.07
C ASP A 773 27.09 -42.67 -29.66
N THR A 774 27.95 -43.13 -28.74
CA THR A 774 27.64 -43.21 -27.30
C THR A 774 28.16 -41.99 -26.54
N ARG A 775 29.05 -41.19 -27.15
CA ARG A 775 29.58 -39.95 -26.59
C ARG A 775 28.50 -38.86 -26.57
N ARG A 776 28.39 -38.19 -25.43
CA ARG A 776 27.53 -37.02 -25.23
C ARG A 776 28.35 -35.80 -24.86
N GLU A 777 28.04 -34.67 -25.48
CA GLU A 777 28.70 -33.39 -25.26
C GLU A 777 27.65 -32.27 -25.19
N LEU A 778 28.01 -31.11 -24.63
CA LEU A 778 27.16 -29.93 -24.76
C LEU A 778 26.96 -29.58 -26.24
N SER A 779 25.74 -29.22 -26.61
CA SER A 779 25.39 -28.80 -27.97
C SER A 779 26.36 -27.72 -28.44
N ARG A 780 26.95 -27.87 -29.63
CA ARG A 780 27.96 -26.90 -30.14
C ARG A 780 27.42 -25.47 -30.23
N ARG A 781 26.11 -25.33 -30.39
CA ARG A 781 25.40 -24.06 -30.47
C ARG A 781 24.26 -24.05 -29.44
N PRO A 782 23.95 -22.88 -28.84
CA PRO A 782 22.83 -22.78 -27.93
C PRO A 782 21.49 -22.81 -28.65
N TYR A 783 20.47 -23.27 -27.95
CA TYR A 783 19.08 -22.91 -28.21
C TYR A 783 18.84 -21.49 -27.72
N VAL A 784 18.40 -20.60 -28.60
CA VAL A 784 18.12 -19.21 -28.27
C VAL A 784 16.61 -19.00 -28.23
N THR A 785 16.12 -18.46 -27.12
CA THR A 785 14.75 -18.02 -26.95
C THR A 785 14.73 -16.54 -26.65
N TRP A 786 13.96 -15.79 -27.43
CA TRP A 786 13.65 -14.39 -27.17
C TRP A 786 12.22 -14.25 -26.65
N TYR A 787 12.01 -13.25 -25.79
CA TYR A 787 10.76 -12.98 -25.10
C TYR A 787 10.38 -11.51 -25.35
N GLY A 788 9.26 -11.30 -26.05
CA GLY A 788 8.70 -9.98 -26.29
C GLY A 788 7.60 -9.63 -25.29
N TRP A 789 7.59 -8.39 -24.82
CA TRP A 789 6.74 -7.90 -23.73
C TRP A 789 5.91 -6.67 -24.13
N GLU A 790 4.77 -6.50 -23.46
CA GLU A 790 3.94 -5.29 -23.42
C GLU A 790 3.63 -4.99 -21.95
N GLY A 791 4.22 -3.93 -21.39
CA GLY A 791 4.24 -3.74 -19.93
C GLY A 791 4.72 -5.02 -19.23
N ASP A 792 3.96 -5.54 -18.28
CA ASP A 792 4.32 -6.80 -17.59
C ASP A 792 3.80 -8.07 -18.27
N ARG A 793 3.25 -7.97 -19.49
CA ARG A 793 2.65 -9.09 -20.22
C ARG A 793 3.63 -9.66 -21.23
N LEU A 794 3.90 -10.96 -21.15
CA LEU A 794 4.64 -11.68 -22.17
C LEU A 794 3.75 -11.90 -23.40
N THR A 795 4.10 -11.31 -24.53
CA THR A 795 3.28 -11.33 -25.76
C THR A 795 3.79 -12.32 -26.80
N THR A 796 5.12 -12.50 -26.89
CA THR A 796 5.74 -13.38 -27.90
C THR A 796 6.89 -14.18 -27.31
N ILE A 797 7.04 -15.42 -27.81
CA ILE A 797 8.18 -16.28 -27.52
C ILE A 797 8.72 -16.80 -28.85
N GLN A 798 9.95 -16.44 -29.19
CA GLN A 798 10.61 -16.87 -30.42
C GLN A 798 11.75 -17.80 -30.06
N THR A 799 11.66 -19.08 -30.41
CA THR A 799 12.72 -20.07 -30.13
C THR A 799 13.33 -20.59 -31.43
N GLY A 800 14.65 -20.52 -31.51
CA GLY A 800 15.42 -21.04 -32.64
C GLY A 800 16.75 -21.63 -32.20
N GLN A 801 17.32 -22.49 -33.04
CA GLN A 801 18.69 -22.94 -32.94
C GLN A 801 19.48 -22.19 -34.01
N ILE A 802 20.50 -21.42 -33.63
CA ILE A 802 21.29 -20.63 -34.60
C ILE A 802 21.91 -21.61 -35.61
N ARG A 803 21.46 -21.59 -36.87
CA ARG A 803 21.91 -22.51 -37.94
C ARG A 803 23.35 -22.29 -38.35
#